data_AF-A0A6M0ELB7-F1
#
_entry.id   AF-A0A6M0ELB7-F1
#
_cell.length_a   1.000
_cell.length_b   1.000
_cell.length_c   1.000
_cell.angle_alpha   90.00
_cell.angle_beta   90.00
_cell.angle_gamma   90.00
#
_symmetry.space_group_name_H-M   'P 1'
#
loop_
_entity.id
_entity.type
_entity.pdbx_description
1 polymer ?
#
loop_
_entity_poly.entity_id
_entity_poly.type
_entity_poly.pdbx_seq_one_letter_code
_entity_poly.pdbx_strand_id
1 'polypeptide(L)'
;MQNSLKRSLNSSTGLLLLILLLIFLSTPVWAAAPAPERTVLTLELLQERINSPIQSEGIPTIDLQQMIVDLTSENAEFRDQFYQQLQTQLNRSQIPLGLDLSDSLIQGEFSASRLGLSTPLSPGNLSSLLSPMEQEQLESDQRFFPLPGEQIPSVTVLRGPLKIEHSRLGGIVNFANTFFLQGLEASEAIFIQPGNWSHTRFGRFANFSGAIFGQEINFSQSTFFNKVRFSQTQFRGLANFAGTTFYNTANFSQAEFEALANFNHTQWLQDADFRAVNWHERSLWSNNSFFKSLLITDATWEKSTTFRGSKFQQPVLLNNVSLFDQIDFSNTSFAPQSYLNVAGLSFGSEQAKIVGDTGEIGRLLYVPTLTGNEDVLHNLVFNFRGQQQIIDANRLEYVTEYLRLQQLHHCLLGKESNSCLSRRWVTNALHWLGLSLILLLSADGTSFGLIFGVGMVAIAYFGLLFWLLDRWRRRYPQPIMPTYLETVYMLGSFAFISCIGIITIFSTSEQPGLTLLCLGIILLPMPLLLLWQLYQQGRYHNLIDVTYFVEDGGVRQLQLLIARLPIIPRFPFFRDRYLPILWERHWNWLNYYDFSLNNFLKFGFNDIRLRDQHLPGIITTLVWYQWSLGILYIALLLWTLSRTIPGLNLLIYLK
;
A
#
# COMPACT_ATOMS: atom_id res chain seq x y z
N MET A 1 36.18 -18.42 35.35
CA MET A 1 36.37 -17.47 34.23
C MET A 1 35.12 -17.26 33.35
N GLN A 2 33.90 -17.42 33.89
CA GLN A 2 32.63 -17.13 33.17
C GLN A 2 31.69 -16.18 33.94
N ASN A 3 32.08 -15.73 35.15
CA ASN A 3 31.28 -14.80 35.97
C ASN A 3 31.79 -13.34 35.97
N SER A 4 32.91 -13.02 35.31
CA SER A 4 33.37 -11.62 35.19
C SER A 4 32.93 -10.91 33.89
N LEU A 5 32.44 -11.65 32.89
CA LEU A 5 31.94 -11.09 31.62
C LEU A 5 30.47 -10.62 31.69
N LYS A 6 29.68 -11.09 32.68
CA LYS A 6 28.30 -10.61 32.91
C LYS A 6 28.23 -9.32 33.74
N ARG A 7 29.31 -8.90 34.40
CA ARG A 7 29.34 -7.65 35.17
C ARG A 7 29.79 -6.43 34.38
N SER A 8 30.51 -6.58 33.27
CA SER A 8 30.90 -5.43 32.42
C SER A 8 29.81 -5.03 31.42
N LEU A 9 28.89 -5.92 31.05
CA LEU A 9 27.75 -5.57 30.17
C LEU A 9 26.66 -4.76 30.88
N ASN A 10 26.50 -4.91 32.21
CA ASN A 10 25.51 -4.14 32.97
C ASN A 10 26.02 -2.75 33.38
N SER A 11 27.33 -2.52 33.43
CA SER A 11 27.88 -1.17 33.61
C SER A 11 27.87 -0.37 32.31
N SER A 12 28.04 -1.02 31.15
CA SER A 12 28.00 -0.35 29.85
C SER A 12 26.57 -0.01 29.42
N THR A 13 25.56 -0.84 29.74
CA THR A 13 24.16 -0.50 29.49
C THR A 13 23.64 0.55 30.46
N GLY A 14 24.06 0.51 31.73
CA GLY A 14 23.79 1.58 32.69
C GLY A 14 24.44 2.91 32.31
N LEU A 15 25.69 2.90 31.81
CA LEU A 15 26.37 4.09 31.32
C LEU A 15 25.78 4.58 30.00
N LEU A 16 25.37 3.70 29.08
CA LEU A 16 24.66 4.10 27.86
C LEU A 16 23.28 4.67 28.16
N LEU A 17 22.55 4.13 29.14
CA LEU A 17 21.25 4.67 29.55
C LEU A 17 21.42 5.99 30.30
N LEU A 18 22.50 6.17 31.07
CA LEU A 18 22.84 7.43 31.73
C LEU A 18 23.33 8.47 30.71
N ILE A 19 24.06 8.06 29.67
CA ILE A 19 24.47 8.91 28.54
C ILE A 19 23.26 9.25 27.66
N LEU A 20 22.32 8.33 27.42
CA LEU A 20 21.06 8.60 26.74
C LEU A 20 20.14 9.52 27.58
N LEU A 21 20.08 9.33 28.89
CA LEU A 21 19.39 10.27 29.79
C LEU A 21 20.10 11.62 29.86
N LEU A 22 21.43 11.67 29.84
CA LEU A 22 22.21 12.91 29.79
C LEU A 22 22.06 13.61 28.44
N ILE A 23 21.90 12.87 27.33
CA ILE A 23 21.62 13.42 25.98
C ILE A 23 20.17 13.93 25.88
N PHE A 24 19.20 13.27 26.53
CA PHE A 24 17.81 13.75 26.63
C PHE A 24 17.63 14.90 27.64
N LEU A 25 18.52 15.03 28.64
CA LEU A 25 18.57 16.16 29.57
C LEU A 25 19.51 17.30 29.11
N SER A 26 20.34 17.06 28.10
CA SER A 26 21.14 18.08 27.42
C SER A 26 20.50 18.43 26.09
N THR A 27 19.38 19.14 26.13
CA THR A 27 19.13 20.08 25.05
C THR A 27 20.36 20.99 24.98
N PRO A 28 20.94 21.28 23.81
CA PRO A 28 21.87 22.37 23.73
C PRO A 28 21.09 23.60 24.19
N VAL A 29 21.44 24.11 25.37
CA VAL A 29 21.21 25.52 25.68
C VAL A 29 22.02 26.25 24.62
N TRP A 30 21.40 26.54 23.48
CA TRP A 30 21.83 27.64 22.64
C TRP A 30 21.94 28.81 23.61
N ALA A 31 23.17 29.24 23.86
CA ALA A 31 23.41 30.57 24.37
C ALA A 31 22.57 31.48 23.48
N ALA A 32 21.55 32.12 24.07
CA ALA A 32 20.67 33.00 23.34
C ALA A 32 21.55 33.93 22.52
N ALA A 33 21.35 33.95 21.20
CA ALA A 33 21.84 35.05 20.38
C ALA A 33 21.47 36.34 21.12
N PRO A 34 22.37 37.35 21.19
CA PRO A 34 22.05 38.61 21.86
C PRO A 34 20.68 39.05 21.37
N ALA A 35 19.73 39.21 22.29
CA ALA A 35 18.38 39.62 21.92
C ALA A 35 18.51 40.89 21.08
N PRO A 36 17.89 40.96 19.89
CA PRO A 36 17.99 42.14 19.06
C PRO A 36 17.64 43.37 19.91
N GLU A 37 18.42 44.44 19.80
CA GLU A 37 18.10 45.70 20.47
C GLU A 37 16.76 46.19 19.90
N ARG A 38 15.68 45.97 20.66
CA ARG A 38 14.33 46.35 20.26
C ARG A 38 13.96 47.68 20.92
N THR A 39 13.36 48.57 20.15
CA THR A 39 12.88 49.86 20.64
C THR A 39 11.43 49.76 21.09
N VAL A 40 11.07 50.34 22.24
CA VAL A 40 9.67 50.40 22.69
C VAL A 40 8.88 51.31 21.77
N LEU A 41 7.76 50.82 21.24
CA LEU A 41 6.89 51.59 20.36
C LEU A 41 6.10 52.60 21.18
N THR A 42 6.46 53.88 21.10
CA THR A 42 5.67 54.98 21.67
C THR A 42 4.59 55.43 20.68
N LEU A 43 3.57 56.15 21.19
CA LEU A 43 2.51 56.69 20.35
C LEU A 43 3.04 57.66 19.28
N GLU A 44 4.02 58.48 19.64
CA GLU A 44 4.66 59.44 18.74
C GLU A 44 5.37 58.73 17.58
N LEU A 45 6.14 57.67 17.91
CA LEU A 45 6.83 56.86 16.91
C LEU A 45 5.84 56.13 16.01
N LEU A 46 4.75 55.59 16.58
CA LEU A 46 3.68 54.96 15.78
C LEU A 46 3.08 55.95 14.78
N GLN A 47 2.78 57.18 15.19
CA GLN A 47 2.25 58.23 14.30
C GLN A 47 3.25 58.62 13.21
N GLU A 48 4.54 58.72 13.56
CA GLU A 48 5.62 58.98 12.60
C GLU A 48 5.66 57.90 11.52
N ARG A 49 5.69 56.62 11.92
CA ARG A 49 5.74 55.47 11.00
C ARG A 49 4.48 55.34 10.14
N ILE A 50 3.32 55.63 10.71
CA ILE A 50 2.04 55.67 9.97
C ILE A 50 2.06 56.74 8.87
N ASN A 51 2.64 57.91 9.15
CA ASN A 51 2.67 59.04 8.21
C ASN A 51 3.79 58.91 7.16
N SER A 52 4.71 57.96 7.31
CA SER A 52 5.86 57.76 6.43
C SER A 52 6.02 56.29 5.98
N PRO A 53 5.03 55.70 5.30
CA PRO A 53 5.10 54.30 4.87
C PRO A 53 6.22 54.07 3.85
N ILE A 54 6.93 52.96 3.99
CA ILE A 54 8.00 52.54 3.08
C ILE A 54 7.44 51.72 1.92
N GLN A 55 8.17 51.64 0.81
CA GLN A 55 7.82 50.76 -0.30
C GLN A 55 8.42 49.38 -0.06
N SER A 56 7.59 48.37 0.21
CA SER A 56 8.00 46.97 0.30
C SER A 56 7.29 46.18 -0.79
N GLU A 57 8.06 45.56 -1.69
CA GLU A 57 7.54 44.79 -2.83
C GLU A 57 6.53 45.55 -3.72
N GLY A 58 6.67 46.87 -3.79
CA GLY A 58 5.78 47.74 -4.57
C GLY A 58 4.44 48.07 -3.89
N ILE A 59 4.27 47.69 -2.62
CA ILE A 59 3.11 48.04 -1.79
C ILE A 59 3.58 48.98 -0.66
N PRO A 60 2.92 50.13 -0.42
CA PRO A 60 3.23 50.97 0.73
C PRO A 60 2.97 50.18 2.02
N THR A 61 3.91 50.18 2.94
CA THR A 61 3.91 49.34 4.14
C THR A 61 4.32 50.18 5.35
N ILE A 62 3.55 50.08 6.43
CA ILE A 62 3.91 50.69 7.72
C ILE A 62 5.00 49.82 8.34
N ASP A 63 6.20 50.40 8.46
CA ASP A 63 7.36 49.72 9.04
C ASP A 63 7.39 49.89 10.57
N LEU A 64 7.12 48.79 11.26
CA LEU A 64 7.23 48.61 12.71
C LEU A 64 8.19 47.45 13.05
N GLN A 65 9.26 47.28 12.26
CA GLN A 65 10.29 46.28 12.52
C GLN A 65 11.09 46.58 13.80
N GLN A 66 11.59 45.54 14.47
CA GLN A 66 12.45 45.63 15.66
C GLN A 66 11.81 46.40 16.84
N MET A 67 10.48 46.38 16.94
CA MET A 67 9.73 47.10 17.97
C MET A 67 9.30 46.20 19.13
N ILE A 68 9.16 46.78 20.33
CA ILE A 68 8.39 46.20 21.43
C ILE A 68 7.00 46.86 21.42
N VAL A 69 5.98 46.09 21.08
CA VAL A 69 4.58 46.52 21.02
C VAL A 69 3.83 45.94 22.22
N ASP A 70 3.53 46.78 23.21
CA ASP A 70 2.83 46.37 24.43
C ASP A 70 1.31 46.57 24.31
N LEU A 71 0.60 45.49 23.99
CA LEU A 71 -0.88 45.44 23.89
C LEU A 71 -1.51 44.79 25.11
N THR A 72 -0.80 44.73 26.25
CA THR A 72 -1.32 44.12 27.48
C THR A 72 -2.48 44.93 28.07
N SER A 73 -3.24 44.32 28.99
CA SER A 73 -4.31 45.02 29.70
C SER A 73 -3.80 46.13 30.62
N GLU A 74 -2.54 46.06 31.05
CA GLU A 74 -1.88 47.08 31.87
C GLU A 74 -1.67 48.38 31.09
N ASN A 75 -1.48 48.27 29.77
CA ASN A 75 -1.31 49.40 28.86
C ASN A 75 -2.50 49.59 27.92
N ALA A 76 -3.72 49.55 28.49
CA ALA A 76 -4.97 49.60 27.72
C ALA A 76 -5.12 50.86 26.86
N GLU A 77 -4.66 52.02 27.34
CA GLU A 77 -4.75 53.29 26.61
C GLU A 77 -3.91 53.26 25.33
N PHE A 78 -2.63 52.86 25.41
CA PHE A 78 -1.78 52.70 24.24
C PHE A 78 -2.34 51.64 23.29
N ARG A 79 -2.77 50.49 23.80
CA ARG A 79 -3.37 49.41 23.00
C ARG A 79 -4.55 49.91 22.17
N ASP A 80 -5.49 50.62 22.80
CA ASP A 80 -6.70 51.07 22.12
C ASP A 80 -6.38 52.15 21.08
N GLN A 81 -5.44 53.05 21.38
CA GLN A 81 -4.93 54.03 20.41
C GLN A 81 -4.15 53.38 19.25
N PHE A 82 -3.35 52.34 19.53
CA PHE A 82 -2.62 51.57 18.53
C PHE A 82 -3.57 50.96 17.49
N TYR A 83 -4.59 50.25 17.97
CA TYR A 83 -5.61 49.66 17.09
C TYR A 83 -6.41 50.73 16.35
N GLN A 84 -6.84 51.80 17.03
CA GLN A 84 -7.64 52.86 16.42
C GLN A 84 -6.87 53.57 15.29
N GLN A 85 -5.60 53.92 15.50
CA GLN A 85 -4.79 54.61 14.49
C GLN A 85 -4.49 53.71 13.28
N LEU A 86 -4.07 52.46 13.52
CA LEU A 86 -3.81 51.51 12.43
C LEU A 86 -5.08 51.18 11.66
N GLN A 87 -6.18 50.86 12.35
CA GLN A 87 -7.46 50.57 11.71
C GLN A 87 -7.95 51.75 10.85
N THR A 88 -7.81 52.98 11.35
CA THR A 88 -8.20 54.18 10.61
C THR A 88 -7.42 54.31 9.31
N GLN A 89 -6.11 54.02 9.32
CA GLN A 89 -5.25 54.18 8.15
C GLN A 89 -5.39 53.02 7.17
N LEU A 90 -5.38 51.78 7.66
CA LEU A 90 -5.57 50.57 6.87
C LEU A 90 -6.93 50.57 6.15
N ASN A 91 -7.99 51.10 6.80
CA ASN A 91 -9.35 51.10 6.26
C ASN A 91 -9.77 52.40 5.55
N ARG A 92 -8.94 53.46 5.52
CA ARG A 92 -9.22 54.68 4.73
C ARG A 92 -8.45 54.74 3.42
N SER A 93 -7.28 54.11 3.34
CA SER A 93 -6.44 54.17 2.15
C SER A 93 -7.10 53.48 0.96
N GLN A 94 -7.13 54.16 -0.20
CA GLN A 94 -7.59 53.56 -1.46
C GLN A 94 -6.59 52.49 -1.95
N ILE A 95 -5.30 52.73 -1.70
CA ILE A 95 -4.22 51.79 -2.01
C ILE A 95 -4.04 50.84 -0.81
N PRO A 96 -3.96 49.51 -1.02
CA PRO A 96 -3.68 48.58 0.06
C PRO A 96 -2.39 48.94 0.80
N LEU A 97 -2.47 49.04 2.12
CA LEU A 97 -1.35 49.40 2.98
C LEU A 97 -0.93 48.18 3.80
N GLY A 98 0.33 47.77 3.67
CA GLY A 98 0.92 46.66 4.42
C GLY A 98 1.28 47.03 5.86
N LEU A 99 1.51 46.01 6.67
CA LEU A 99 2.02 46.14 8.04
C LEU A 99 3.21 45.20 8.22
N ASP A 100 4.37 45.77 8.55
CA ASP A 100 5.58 45.01 8.83
C ASP A 100 5.93 45.12 10.31
N LEU A 101 5.87 43.98 10.98
CA LEU A 101 6.16 43.78 12.40
C LEU A 101 7.29 42.75 12.55
N SER A 102 8.19 42.63 11.58
CA SER A 102 9.29 41.66 11.61
C SER A 102 10.33 42.00 12.68
N ASP A 103 11.01 41.00 13.25
CA ASP A 103 11.95 41.10 14.37
C ASP A 103 11.36 41.68 15.69
N SER A 104 10.05 41.86 15.76
CA SER A 104 9.37 42.57 16.85
C SER A 104 8.90 41.64 17.99
N LEU A 105 8.69 42.22 19.17
CA LEU A 105 8.06 41.59 20.33
C LEU A 105 6.67 42.17 20.52
N ILE A 106 5.63 41.37 20.33
CA ILE A 106 4.23 41.78 20.52
C ILE A 106 3.73 41.16 21.81
N GLN A 107 3.42 41.96 22.82
CA GLN A 107 2.87 41.52 24.10
C GLN A 107 1.37 41.79 24.12
N GLY A 108 0.58 40.93 24.76
CA GLY A 108 -0.88 41.05 24.78
C GLY A 108 -1.58 40.47 23.53
N GLU A 109 -2.91 40.59 23.50
CA GLU A 109 -3.72 40.00 22.41
C GLU A 109 -3.50 40.75 21.09
N PHE A 110 -3.18 40.00 20.04
CA PHE A 110 -3.07 40.51 18.68
C PHE A 110 -4.26 40.04 17.83
N SER A 111 -5.16 40.96 17.49
CA SER A 111 -6.46 40.63 16.89
C SER A 111 -6.67 41.31 15.55
N ALA A 112 -6.94 40.52 14.50
CA ALA A 112 -7.20 41.06 13.16
C ALA A 112 -8.51 41.82 13.10
N SER A 113 -9.53 41.43 13.88
CA SER A 113 -10.84 42.08 13.89
C SER A 113 -10.78 43.55 14.31
N ARG A 114 -9.75 43.93 15.07
CA ARG A 114 -9.46 45.31 15.48
C ARG A 114 -8.61 46.10 14.48
N LEU A 115 -8.08 45.45 13.44
CA LEU A 115 -7.23 46.07 12.41
C LEU A 115 -7.94 46.16 11.06
N GLY A 116 -8.58 45.06 10.64
CA GLY A 116 -9.14 44.94 9.30
C GLY A 116 -10.51 45.58 9.10
N LEU A 117 -10.98 45.54 7.87
CA LEU A 117 -12.26 46.06 7.43
C LEU A 117 -13.35 44.99 7.60
N SER A 118 -14.30 45.21 8.50
CA SER A 118 -15.47 44.33 8.63
C SER A 118 -16.36 44.44 7.38
N THR A 119 -16.45 43.34 6.62
CA THR A 119 -17.15 43.29 5.33
C THR A 119 -18.23 42.20 5.35
N PRO A 120 -19.51 42.52 5.08
CA PRO A 120 -20.55 41.52 4.91
C PRO A 120 -20.38 40.78 3.57
N LEU A 121 -20.46 39.45 3.60
CA LEU A 121 -20.33 38.58 2.42
C LEU A 121 -21.69 38.45 1.72
N SER A 122 -22.05 39.44 0.90
CA SER A 122 -23.27 39.38 0.08
C SER A 122 -23.13 40.20 -1.21
N PRO A 123 -23.74 39.77 -2.33
CA PRO A 123 -23.80 40.54 -3.56
C PRO A 123 -24.44 41.92 -3.31
N GLY A 124 -23.69 43.00 -3.54
CA GLY A 124 -24.17 44.39 -3.43
C GLY A 124 -23.87 45.13 -2.12
N ASN A 125 -23.35 44.46 -1.07
CA ASN A 125 -22.93 45.12 0.18
C ASN A 125 -21.40 45.19 0.36
N LEU A 126 -20.63 44.92 -0.70
CA LEU A 126 -19.18 45.04 -0.66
C LEU A 126 -18.76 46.49 -0.53
N SER A 127 -17.70 46.73 0.25
CA SER A 127 -17.15 48.07 0.43
C SER A 127 -16.62 48.62 -0.88
N SER A 128 -16.89 49.90 -1.15
CA SER A 128 -16.34 50.64 -2.29
C SER A 128 -14.82 50.79 -2.25
N LEU A 129 -14.19 50.49 -1.11
CA LEU A 129 -12.74 50.47 -0.95
C LEU A 129 -12.07 49.27 -1.62
N LEU A 130 -12.83 48.19 -1.90
CA LEU A 130 -12.29 46.99 -2.54
C LEU A 130 -12.22 47.19 -4.04
N SER A 131 -11.05 46.97 -4.62
CA SER A 131 -10.84 46.92 -6.07
C SER A 131 -11.60 45.75 -6.71
N PRO A 132 -11.93 45.81 -8.01
CA PRO A 132 -12.68 44.72 -8.67
C PRO A 132 -12.01 43.34 -8.53
N MET A 133 -10.68 43.28 -8.55
CA MET A 133 -9.94 42.02 -8.35
C MET A 133 -10.05 41.49 -6.92
N GLU A 134 -10.07 42.38 -5.91
CA GLU A 134 -10.28 41.98 -4.51
C GLU A 134 -11.72 41.47 -4.32
N GLN A 135 -12.71 42.10 -4.97
CA GLN A 135 -14.11 41.66 -4.93
C GLN A 135 -14.27 40.26 -5.55
N GLU A 136 -13.69 40.02 -6.73
CA GLU A 136 -13.70 38.70 -7.37
C GLU A 136 -13.05 37.62 -6.48
N GLN A 137 -12.00 37.98 -5.74
CA GLN A 137 -11.39 37.07 -4.78
C GLN A 137 -12.30 36.78 -3.58
N LEU A 138 -13.09 37.75 -3.11
CA LEU A 138 -14.14 37.50 -2.11
C LEU A 138 -15.27 36.63 -2.67
N GLU A 139 -15.64 36.79 -3.95
CA GLU A 139 -16.67 35.99 -4.60
C GLU A 139 -16.28 34.51 -4.77
N SER A 140 -14.97 34.22 -4.82
CA SER A 140 -14.46 32.84 -4.88
C SER A 140 -14.72 32.03 -3.60
N ASP A 141 -15.13 32.70 -2.52
CA ASP A 141 -15.48 32.09 -1.25
C ASP A 141 -16.87 31.45 -1.29
N GLN A 142 -16.97 30.18 -0.87
CA GLN A 142 -18.24 29.46 -0.81
C GLN A 142 -19.27 30.10 0.13
N ARG A 143 -18.84 30.83 1.17
CA ARG A 143 -19.73 31.58 2.07
C ARG A 143 -20.29 32.87 1.47
N PHE A 144 -19.82 33.28 0.29
CA PHE A 144 -20.27 34.51 -0.38
C PHE A 144 -21.73 34.43 -0.85
N PHE A 145 -22.22 33.22 -1.10
CA PHE A 145 -23.60 32.94 -1.50
C PHE A 145 -24.33 32.19 -0.39
N PRO A 146 -24.81 32.87 0.66
CA PRO A 146 -25.54 32.22 1.75
C PRO A 146 -26.82 31.55 1.24
N LEU A 147 -27.22 30.45 1.88
CA LEU A 147 -28.47 29.78 1.54
C LEU A 147 -29.68 30.66 1.92
N PRO A 148 -30.83 30.52 1.23
CA PRO A 148 -32.02 31.30 1.55
C PRO A 148 -32.45 31.10 3.03
N GLY A 149 -32.40 32.17 3.82
CA GLY A 149 -32.78 32.15 5.25
C GLY A 149 -31.61 32.13 6.25
N GLU A 150 -30.36 32.06 5.79
CA GLU A 150 -29.18 32.19 6.65
C GLU A 150 -28.80 33.66 6.91
N GLN A 151 -28.20 33.94 8.07
CA GLN A 151 -27.64 35.26 8.37
C GLN A 151 -26.45 35.55 7.45
N ILE A 152 -26.39 36.76 6.89
CA ILE A 152 -25.26 37.20 6.06
C ILE A 152 -23.99 37.20 6.94
N PRO A 153 -22.99 36.34 6.66
CA PRO A 153 -21.79 36.30 7.46
C PRO A 153 -20.93 37.55 7.17
N SER A 154 -20.29 38.10 8.20
CA SER A 154 -19.25 39.12 8.05
C SER A 154 -17.86 38.49 8.18
N VAL A 155 -16.89 39.06 7.45
CA VAL A 155 -15.48 38.68 7.52
C VAL A 155 -14.64 39.93 7.76
N THR A 156 -13.55 39.78 8.51
CA THR A 156 -12.54 40.83 8.63
C THR A 156 -11.61 40.77 7.43
N VAL A 157 -11.54 41.82 6.61
CA VAL A 157 -10.67 41.87 5.43
C VAL A 157 -9.40 42.64 5.74
N LEU A 158 -8.24 42.01 5.52
CA LEU A 158 -6.93 42.65 5.54
C LEU A 158 -6.44 42.79 4.09
N ARG A 159 -6.36 44.03 3.62
CA ARG A 159 -6.07 44.37 2.23
C ARG A 159 -4.58 44.38 1.90
N GLY A 160 -3.73 44.74 2.85
CA GLY A 160 -2.27 44.77 2.67
C GLY A 160 -1.57 43.53 3.21
N PRO A 161 -0.29 43.33 2.86
CA PRO A 161 0.52 42.24 3.39
C PRO A 161 0.75 42.41 4.90
N LEU A 162 0.85 41.30 5.61
CA LEU A 162 1.24 41.27 7.02
C LEU A 162 2.56 40.51 7.13
N LYS A 163 3.60 41.17 7.64
CA LYS A 163 4.90 40.56 7.93
C LYS A 163 5.12 40.52 9.44
N ILE A 164 5.47 39.36 9.98
CA ILE A 164 5.79 39.08 11.38
C ILE A 164 6.96 38.08 11.42
N GLU A 165 7.90 38.20 10.48
CA GLU A 165 9.06 37.32 10.37
C GLU A 165 9.98 37.50 11.58
N HIS A 166 10.53 36.40 12.12
CA HIS A 166 11.42 36.41 13.30
C HIS A 166 10.81 37.05 14.57
N SER A 167 9.49 37.29 14.57
CA SER A 167 8.80 38.01 15.64
C SER A 167 8.27 37.08 16.72
N ARG A 168 8.17 37.62 17.95
CA ARG A 168 7.67 36.90 19.12
C ARG A 168 6.33 37.46 19.55
N LEU A 169 5.28 36.65 19.48
CA LEU A 169 3.93 36.98 19.92
C LEU A 169 3.67 36.35 21.30
N GLY A 170 3.70 37.21 22.32
CA GLY A 170 3.60 36.84 23.72
C GLY A 170 2.18 36.67 24.25
N GLY A 171 1.17 37.19 23.56
CA GLY A 171 -0.24 36.99 23.89
C GLY A 171 -0.98 36.18 22.83
N ILE A 172 -2.30 36.04 23.03
CA ILE A 172 -3.19 35.28 22.14
C ILE A 172 -3.24 35.95 20.78
N VAL A 173 -3.17 35.15 19.72
CA VAL A 173 -3.35 35.64 18.34
C VAL A 173 -4.72 35.23 17.84
N ASN A 174 -5.55 36.20 17.47
CA ASN A 174 -6.92 35.94 17.04
C ASN A 174 -7.18 36.53 15.65
N PHE A 175 -7.09 35.68 14.64
CA PHE A 175 -7.38 35.95 13.24
C PHE A 175 -8.56 35.12 12.72
N ALA A 176 -9.44 34.66 13.62
CA ALA A 176 -10.64 33.94 13.23
C ALA A 176 -11.50 34.78 12.29
N ASN A 177 -12.15 34.14 11.31
CA ASN A 177 -12.98 34.82 10.29
C ASN A 177 -12.28 36.01 9.62
N THR A 178 -10.98 35.88 9.31
CA THR A 178 -10.20 36.91 8.62
C THR A 178 -9.90 36.48 7.18
N PHE A 179 -9.91 37.42 6.24
CA PHE A 179 -9.47 37.24 4.86
C PHE A 179 -8.24 38.11 4.60
N PHE A 180 -7.08 37.47 4.47
CA PHE A 180 -5.84 38.09 3.99
C PHE A 180 -5.85 38.12 2.45
N LEU A 181 -6.02 39.30 1.86
CA LEU A 181 -6.00 39.48 0.40
C LEU A 181 -4.60 39.49 -0.18
N GLN A 182 -3.60 39.80 0.64
CA GLN A 182 -2.18 39.78 0.29
C GLN A 182 -1.43 38.72 1.09
N GLY A 183 -0.12 38.63 0.87
CA GLY A 183 0.74 37.64 1.51
C GLY A 183 0.79 37.81 3.03
N LEU A 184 0.92 36.69 3.72
CA LEU A 184 1.25 36.64 5.14
C LEU A 184 2.63 36.00 5.29
N GLU A 185 3.56 36.72 5.89
CA GLU A 185 4.92 36.27 6.14
C GLU A 185 5.15 36.18 7.65
N ALA A 186 5.26 34.95 8.15
CA ALA A 186 5.47 34.61 9.54
C ALA A 186 6.57 33.55 9.67
N SER A 187 7.59 33.66 8.82
CA SER A 187 8.75 32.77 8.89
C SER A 187 9.47 32.96 10.22
N GLU A 188 9.84 31.85 10.86
CA GLU A 188 10.54 31.83 12.16
C GLU A 188 9.82 32.60 13.29
N ALA A 189 8.52 32.87 13.13
CA ALA A 189 7.71 33.54 14.14
C ALA A 189 7.41 32.62 15.33
N ILE A 190 7.42 33.15 16.54
CA ILE A 190 7.18 32.39 17.78
C ILE A 190 5.87 32.84 18.42
N PHE A 191 4.88 31.94 18.43
CA PHE A 191 3.59 32.13 19.08
C PHE A 191 3.59 31.42 20.43
N ILE A 192 3.62 32.19 21.54
CA ILE A 192 3.73 31.62 22.89
C ILE A 192 2.39 31.12 23.43
N GLN A 193 1.32 31.85 23.12
CA GLN A 193 -0.04 31.57 23.57
C GLN A 193 -0.86 30.94 22.44
N PRO A 194 -2.07 30.42 22.73
CA PRO A 194 -2.92 29.83 21.72
C PRO A 194 -3.23 30.79 20.57
N GLY A 195 -3.31 30.25 19.36
CA GLY A 195 -3.65 30.98 18.15
C GLY A 195 -4.98 30.51 17.56
N ASN A 196 -5.89 31.43 17.27
CA ASN A 196 -7.14 31.13 16.58
C ASN A 196 -7.14 31.73 15.18
N TRP A 197 -7.06 30.86 14.18
CA TRP A 197 -7.09 31.12 12.75
C TRP A 197 -8.22 30.32 12.09
N SER A 198 -9.28 30.04 12.84
CA SER A 198 -10.42 29.29 12.31
C SER A 198 -11.17 30.13 11.28
N HIS A 199 -11.66 29.49 10.22
CA HIS A 199 -12.41 30.17 9.16
C HIS A 199 -11.63 31.28 8.44
N THR A 200 -10.30 31.26 8.52
CA THR A 200 -9.42 32.25 7.89
C THR A 200 -9.18 31.92 6.43
N ARG A 201 -9.04 32.94 5.57
CA ARG A 201 -8.66 32.79 4.17
C ARG A 201 -7.36 33.47 3.84
N PHE A 202 -6.58 32.78 3.02
CA PHE A 202 -5.33 33.28 2.47
C PHE A 202 -5.47 33.36 0.95
N GLY A 203 -5.64 34.59 0.46
CA GLY A 203 -5.79 34.88 -0.96
C GLY A 203 -4.47 34.75 -1.75
N ARG A 204 -3.35 34.95 -1.06
CA ARG A 204 -2.00 34.86 -1.62
C ARG A 204 -1.15 33.91 -0.80
N PHE A 205 0.16 33.91 -1.07
CA PHE A 205 1.13 33.06 -0.41
C PHE A 205 1.14 33.28 1.11
N ALA A 206 1.13 32.21 1.89
CA ALA A 206 1.26 32.25 3.34
C ALA A 206 2.49 31.44 3.78
N ASN A 207 3.39 32.06 4.54
CA ASN A 207 4.65 31.48 4.96
C ASN A 207 4.76 31.41 6.47
N PHE A 208 4.87 30.20 7.02
CA PHE A 208 5.10 29.89 8.43
C PHE A 208 6.37 29.03 8.59
N SER A 209 7.28 29.07 7.61
CA SER A 209 8.49 28.23 7.61
C SER A 209 9.31 28.49 8.87
N GLY A 210 9.68 27.45 9.62
CA GLY A 210 10.44 27.60 10.87
C GLY A 210 9.67 28.19 12.05
N ALA A 211 8.37 28.49 11.91
CA ALA A 211 7.58 29.05 12.99
C ALA A 211 7.41 28.06 14.17
N ILE A 212 7.23 28.59 15.37
CA ILE A 212 7.00 27.80 16.59
C ILE A 212 5.63 28.18 17.17
N PHE A 213 4.72 27.21 17.20
CA PHE A 213 3.45 27.30 17.91
C PHE A 213 3.60 26.62 19.27
N GLY A 214 3.83 27.41 20.32
CA GLY A 214 4.10 26.93 21.67
C GLY A 214 2.89 26.33 22.40
N GLN A 215 1.68 26.61 21.92
CA GLN A 215 0.41 26.08 22.43
C GLN A 215 -0.52 25.74 21.25
N GLU A 216 -1.80 25.47 21.54
CA GLU A 216 -2.80 25.12 20.54
C GLU A 216 -2.90 26.16 19.41
N ILE A 217 -2.93 25.67 18.18
CA ILE A 217 -3.17 26.46 16.97
C ILE A 217 -4.36 25.90 16.20
N ASN A 218 -5.35 26.74 15.95
CA ASN A 218 -6.59 26.35 15.31
C ASN A 218 -6.73 26.99 13.92
N PHE A 219 -6.51 26.21 12.86
CA PHE A 219 -6.78 26.53 11.46
C PHE A 219 -8.07 25.87 10.93
N SER A 220 -8.98 25.40 11.80
CA SER A 220 -10.17 24.66 11.37
C SER A 220 -11.03 25.48 10.40
N GLN A 221 -11.51 24.82 9.34
CA GLN A 221 -12.39 25.42 8.32
C GLN A 221 -11.75 26.61 7.57
N SER A 222 -10.42 26.67 7.53
CA SER A 222 -9.68 27.70 6.80
C SER A 222 -9.50 27.34 5.33
N THR A 223 -9.11 28.32 4.52
CA THR A 223 -8.93 28.14 3.07
C THR A 223 -7.65 28.81 2.59
N PHE A 224 -6.81 28.03 1.92
CA PHE A 224 -5.59 28.52 1.27
C PHE A 224 -5.78 28.46 -0.25
N PHE A 225 -6.02 29.63 -0.87
CA PHE A 225 -6.20 29.73 -2.32
C PHE A 225 -4.88 29.60 -3.10
N ASN A 226 -3.78 29.96 -2.45
CA ASN A 226 -2.43 29.86 -3.00
C ASN A 226 -1.55 28.90 -2.17
N LYS A 227 -0.27 28.79 -2.53
CA LYS A 227 0.69 27.93 -1.84
C LYS A 227 0.84 28.37 -0.38
N VAL A 228 1.03 27.40 0.50
CA VAL A 228 1.35 27.62 1.91
C VAL A 228 2.57 26.80 2.31
N ARG A 229 3.43 27.38 3.16
CA ARG A 229 4.60 26.70 3.72
C ARG A 229 4.53 26.68 5.24
N PHE A 230 4.53 25.48 5.80
CA PHE A 230 4.75 25.11 7.19
C PHE A 230 6.02 24.24 7.30
N SER A 231 7.01 24.46 6.41
CA SER A 231 8.24 23.66 6.42
C SER A 231 9.07 23.99 7.65
N GLN A 232 9.59 22.97 8.35
CA GLN A 232 10.36 23.14 9.60
C GLN A 232 9.58 23.81 10.74
N THR A 233 8.24 23.85 10.66
CA THR A 233 7.39 24.40 11.72
C THR A 233 7.29 23.44 12.90
N GLN A 234 7.36 23.96 14.13
CA GLN A 234 7.15 23.20 15.37
C GLN A 234 5.76 23.47 15.93
N PHE A 235 4.92 22.43 15.99
CA PHE A 235 3.61 22.44 16.63
C PHE A 235 3.71 21.76 18.00
N ARG A 236 3.96 22.56 19.05
CA ARG A 236 4.12 22.03 20.42
C ARG A 236 2.79 21.71 21.10
N GLY A 237 1.76 22.49 20.77
CA GLY A 237 0.39 22.22 21.17
C GLY A 237 -0.43 21.52 20.09
N LEU A 238 -1.72 21.30 20.38
CA LEU A 238 -2.65 20.71 19.42
C LEU A 238 -2.71 21.55 18.14
N ALA A 239 -2.57 20.91 16.98
CA ALA A 239 -2.66 21.55 15.67
C ALA A 239 -3.95 21.12 14.96
N ASN A 240 -4.93 22.01 14.87
CA ASN A 240 -6.23 21.70 14.29
C ASN A 240 -6.38 22.29 12.89
N PHE A 241 -6.37 21.45 11.86
CA PHE A 241 -6.61 21.78 10.46
C PHE A 241 -7.94 21.20 9.95
N ALA A 242 -8.84 20.75 10.85
CA ALA A 242 -10.04 20.05 10.44
C ALA A 242 -10.93 20.89 9.50
N GLY A 243 -11.38 20.29 8.40
CA GLY A 243 -12.22 20.95 7.40
C GLY A 243 -11.51 22.02 6.56
N THR A 244 -10.18 22.07 6.57
CA THR A 244 -9.41 23.04 5.77
C THR A 244 -9.42 22.65 4.29
N THR A 245 -9.33 23.64 3.40
CA THR A 245 -9.17 23.42 1.95
C THR A 245 -7.89 24.06 1.44
N PHE A 246 -7.03 23.25 0.83
CA PHE A 246 -5.81 23.70 0.15
C PHE A 246 -6.01 23.61 -1.37
N TYR A 247 -6.21 24.75 -2.03
CA TYR A 247 -6.39 24.83 -3.50
C TYR A 247 -5.07 24.66 -4.26
N ASN A 248 -3.95 24.94 -3.61
CA ASN A 248 -2.61 24.82 -4.16
C ASN A 248 -1.72 23.98 -3.24
N THR A 249 -0.45 23.78 -3.62
CA THR A 249 0.51 22.96 -2.87
C THR A 249 0.66 23.46 -1.44
N ALA A 250 0.53 22.54 -0.48
CA ALA A 250 0.76 22.78 0.92
C ALA A 250 1.99 21.97 1.38
N ASN A 251 3.00 22.68 1.89
CA ASN A 251 4.27 22.09 2.28
C ASN A 251 4.43 22.11 3.79
N PHE A 252 4.45 20.93 4.41
CA PHE A 252 4.72 20.66 5.82
C PHE A 252 6.05 19.90 6.01
N SER A 253 6.95 19.92 5.01
CA SER A 253 8.19 19.15 5.07
C SER A 253 9.05 19.53 6.28
N GLN A 254 9.61 18.54 6.96
CA GLN A 254 10.40 18.69 8.19
C GLN A 254 9.63 19.34 9.36
N ALA A 255 8.30 19.38 9.31
CA ALA A 255 7.50 19.83 10.45
C ALA A 255 7.54 18.81 11.61
N GLU A 256 7.36 19.30 12.82
CA GLU A 256 7.33 18.51 14.05
C GLU A 256 6.01 18.76 14.77
N PHE A 257 5.29 17.67 15.08
CA PHE A 257 4.04 17.70 15.83
C PHE A 257 4.25 16.98 17.16
N GLU A 258 4.47 17.76 18.23
CA GLU A 258 4.67 17.23 19.60
C GLU A 258 3.34 16.75 20.22
N ALA A 259 2.21 17.31 19.77
CA ALA A 259 0.88 16.96 20.22
C ALA A 259 -0.03 16.51 19.07
N LEU A 260 -1.29 16.19 19.39
CA LEU A 260 -2.26 15.71 18.42
C LEU A 260 -2.43 16.69 17.24
N ALA A 261 -2.40 16.14 16.03
CA ALA A 261 -2.65 16.89 14.81
C ALA A 261 -3.91 16.38 14.12
N ASN A 262 -4.86 17.29 13.87
CA ASN A 262 -6.17 16.95 13.31
C ASN A 262 -6.34 17.53 11.91
N PHE A 263 -6.29 16.67 10.89
CA PHE A 263 -6.54 16.99 9.49
C PHE A 263 -7.87 16.38 8.99
N ASN A 264 -8.79 16.01 9.88
CA ASN A 264 -10.05 15.39 9.45
C ASN A 264 -10.83 16.28 8.48
N HIS A 265 -11.49 15.67 7.49
CA HIS A 265 -12.31 16.38 6.49
C HIS A 265 -11.56 17.43 5.64
N THR A 266 -10.23 17.31 5.51
CA THR A 266 -9.43 18.24 4.71
C THR A 266 -9.47 17.90 3.22
N GLN A 267 -9.43 18.93 2.39
CA GLN A 267 -9.38 18.82 0.93
C GLN A 267 -8.03 19.31 0.38
N TRP A 268 -7.36 18.47 -0.41
CA TRP A 268 -6.05 18.72 -1.00
C TRP A 268 -6.15 18.66 -2.52
N LEU A 269 -6.24 19.83 -3.17
CA LEU A 269 -6.46 19.90 -4.63
C LEU A 269 -5.15 19.75 -5.43
N GLN A 270 -4.01 20.08 -4.82
CA GLN A 270 -2.67 19.84 -5.33
C GLN A 270 -1.87 18.95 -4.37
N ASP A 271 -0.59 18.74 -4.66
CA ASP A 271 0.26 17.87 -3.85
C ASP A 271 0.33 18.35 -2.39
N ALA A 272 0.28 17.37 -1.48
CA ALA A 272 0.43 17.56 -0.04
C ALA A 272 1.80 16.99 0.37
N ASP A 273 2.71 17.85 0.80
CA ASP A 273 4.11 17.49 1.09
C ASP A 273 4.36 17.42 2.60
N PHE A 274 4.60 16.22 3.10
CA PHE A 274 4.84 15.87 4.50
C PHE A 274 6.14 15.04 4.63
N ARG A 275 7.14 15.34 3.79
CA ARG A 275 8.44 14.66 3.85
C ARG A 275 9.19 15.01 5.13
N ALA A 276 9.85 14.03 5.73
CA ALA A 276 10.63 14.15 6.96
C ALA A 276 9.85 14.72 8.15
N VAL A 277 8.55 14.46 8.24
CA VAL A 277 7.70 14.92 9.34
C VAL A 277 7.77 13.95 10.51
N ASN A 278 7.84 14.48 11.73
CA ASN A 278 7.80 13.70 12.95
C ASN A 278 6.48 13.94 13.70
N TRP A 279 5.76 12.85 13.97
CA TRP A 279 4.53 12.84 14.76
C TRP A 279 4.80 12.11 16.08
N HIS A 280 4.90 12.87 17.18
CA HIS A 280 5.07 12.31 18.52
C HIS A 280 3.76 11.80 19.11
N GLU A 281 2.65 12.39 18.67
CA GLU A 281 1.30 12.02 19.07
C GLU A 281 0.46 11.62 17.85
N ARG A 282 -0.80 11.25 18.12
CA ARG A 282 -1.72 10.77 17.07
C ARG A 282 -1.97 11.83 15.98
N SER A 283 -1.98 11.39 14.73
CA SER A 283 -2.40 12.22 13.59
C SER A 283 -3.70 11.70 12.97
N LEU A 284 -4.70 12.56 12.81
CA LEU A 284 -6.03 12.20 12.34
C LEU A 284 -6.26 12.73 10.91
N TRP A 285 -6.55 11.83 9.98
CA TRP A 285 -6.76 12.12 8.55
C TRP A 285 -8.03 11.49 8.02
N SER A 286 -9.06 11.36 8.86
CA SER A 286 -10.32 10.73 8.45
C SER A 286 -11.06 11.59 7.44
N ASN A 287 -11.72 10.95 6.47
CA ASN A 287 -12.56 11.59 5.45
C ASN A 287 -11.85 12.68 4.64
N ASN A 288 -10.56 12.52 4.37
CA ASN A 288 -9.78 13.43 3.52
C ASN A 288 -10.02 13.15 2.03
N SER A 289 -9.83 14.17 1.20
CA SER A 289 -9.86 14.02 -0.27
C SER A 289 -8.57 14.55 -0.88
N PHE A 290 -7.77 13.66 -1.47
CA PHE A 290 -6.52 13.97 -2.16
C PHE A 290 -6.72 13.84 -3.67
N PHE A 291 -6.68 14.97 -4.37
CA PHE A 291 -6.81 15.02 -5.84
C PHE A 291 -5.47 14.79 -6.57
N LYS A 292 -4.36 15.06 -5.88
CA LYS A 292 -2.99 14.81 -6.32
C LYS A 292 -2.24 13.95 -5.29
N SER A 293 -0.92 13.94 -5.34
CA SER A 293 -0.11 13.00 -4.57
C SER A 293 0.01 13.43 -3.11
N LEU A 294 0.02 12.45 -2.21
CA LEU A 294 0.39 12.64 -0.80
C LEU A 294 1.81 12.12 -0.61
N LEU A 295 2.73 13.01 -0.25
CA LEU A 295 4.16 12.72 -0.13
C LEU A 295 4.55 12.64 1.34
N ILE A 296 4.68 11.44 1.89
CA ILE A 296 5.13 11.19 3.26
C ILE A 296 6.36 10.30 3.19
N THR A 297 7.50 10.88 2.83
CA THR A 297 8.78 10.15 2.80
C THR A 297 9.63 10.49 4.01
N ASP A 298 10.43 9.53 4.50
CA ASP A 298 11.38 9.73 5.60
C ASP A 298 10.71 10.24 6.90
N ALA A 299 9.41 9.98 7.06
CA ALA A 299 8.60 10.46 8.17
C ALA A 299 8.49 9.42 9.30
N THR A 300 8.18 9.89 10.50
CA THR A 300 8.08 9.05 11.70
C THR A 300 6.73 9.22 12.38
N TRP A 301 6.04 8.11 12.64
CA TRP A 301 4.86 8.05 13.52
C TRP A 301 5.17 7.26 14.78
N GLU A 302 5.23 7.96 15.92
CA GLU A 302 5.43 7.34 17.25
C GLU A 302 4.13 6.75 17.82
N LYS A 303 2.98 7.27 17.38
CA LYS A 303 1.63 6.84 17.78
C LYS A 303 0.76 6.57 16.56
N SER A 304 -0.46 6.07 16.82
CA SER A 304 -1.42 5.73 15.77
C SER A 304 -1.76 6.89 14.83
N THR A 305 -1.88 6.58 13.54
CA THR A 305 -2.42 7.45 12.49
C THR A 305 -3.59 6.77 11.78
N THR A 306 -4.57 7.56 11.33
CA THR A 306 -5.77 7.05 10.64
C THR A 306 -6.11 7.86 9.41
N PHE A 307 -6.31 7.17 8.30
CA PHE A 307 -6.78 7.67 7.01
C PHE A 307 -8.22 7.22 6.72
N ARG A 308 -8.97 6.77 7.72
CA ARG A 308 -10.28 6.13 7.54
C ARG A 308 -11.24 6.98 6.69
N GLY A 309 -11.89 6.38 5.69
CA GLY A 309 -12.85 7.09 4.84
C GLY A 309 -12.22 8.04 3.80
N SER A 310 -10.89 8.10 3.72
CA SER A 310 -10.19 9.01 2.80
C SER A 310 -10.14 8.51 1.36
N LYS A 311 -10.03 9.46 0.43
CA LYS A 311 -10.04 9.22 -1.01
C LYS A 311 -8.72 9.67 -1.64
N PHE A 312 -8.09 8.80 -2.41
CA PHE A 312 -6.81 9.05 -3.07
C PHE A 312 -6.94 8.91 -4.59
N GLN A 313 -6.79 10.01 -5.33
CA GLN A 313 -6.85 10.02 -6.80
C GLN A 313 -5.50 9.70 -7.46
N GLN A 314 -4.41 9.88 -6.72
CA GLN A 314 -3.02 9.65 -7.15
C GLN A 314 -2.29 8.82 -6.08
N PRO A 315 -1.09 8.30 -6.38
CA PRO A 315 -0.33 7.48 -5.44
C PRO A 315 -0.01 8.22 -4.13
N VAL A 316 0.07 7.44 -3.04
CA VAL A 316 0.56 7.89 -1.74
C VAL A 316 1.97 7.33 -1.57
N LEU A 317 2.94 8.20 -1.32
CA LEU A 317 4.33 7.82 -1.14
C LEU A 317 4.63 7.73 0.36
N LEU A 318 4.87 6.52 0.87
CA LEU A 318 5.23 6.20 2.25
C LEU A 318 6.66 5.67 2.35
N ASN A 319 7.57 6.24 1.55
CA ASN A 319 8.94 5.74 1.42
C ASN A 319 9.76 6.03 2.68
N ASN A 320 10.55 5.06 3.16
CA ASN A 320 11.41 5.20 4.35
C ASN A 320 10.67 5.67 5.61
N VAL A 321 9.38 5.37 5.72
CA VAL A 321 8.59 5.74 6.90
C VAL A 321 8.91 4.82 8.07
N SER A 322 9.03 5.39 9.26
CA SER A 322 9.13 4.62 10.52
C SER A 322 7.79 4.64 11.26
N LEU A 323 7.20 3.47 11.46
CA LEU A 323 5.91 3.29 12.14
C LEU A 323 6.11 2.48 13.44
N PHE A 324 5.79 3.08 14.57
CA PHE A 324 5.93 2.45 15.90
C PHE A 324 4.63 1.86 16.45
N ASP A 325 3.48 2.26 15.92
CA ASP A 325 2.16 1.87 16.40
C ASP A 325 1.25 1.55 15.19
N GLN A 326 0.08 2.15 15.06
CA GLN A 326 -0.90 1.75 14.05
C GLN A 326 -1.01 2.74 12.88
N ILE A 327 -1.18 2.24 11.66
CA ILE A 327 -1.73 3.00 10.53
C ILE A 327 -3.01 2.34 10.02
N ASP A 328 -4.08 3.12 9.92
CA ASP A 328 -5.41 2.63 9.56
C ASP A 328 -5.91 3.22 8.23
N PHE A 329 -6.11 2.34 7.23
CA PHE A 329 -6.68 2.63 5.91
C PHE A 329 -8.08 2.02 5.72
N SER A 330 -8.82 1.69 6.77
CA SER A 330 -10.18 1.14 6.63
C SER A 330 -11.14 2.10 5.91
N ASN A 331 -12.04 1.54 5.10
CA ASN A 331 -13.01 2.29 4.29
C ASN A 331 -12.36 3.36 3.39
N THR A 332 -11.12 3.16 2.95
CA THR A 332 -10.45 4.11 2.05
C THR A 332 -10.74 3.77 0.59
N SER A 333 -10.74 4.79 -0.26
CA SER A 333 -11.00 4.62 -1.69
C SER A 333 -9.80 5.09 -2.50
N PHE A 334 -9.25 4.20 -3.31
CA PHE A 334 -8.15 4.47 -4.23
C PHE A 334 -8.67 4.47 -5.66
N ALA A 335 -8.27 5.47 -6.46
CA ALA A 335 -8.51 5.45 -7.90
C ALA A 335 -7.77 4.27 -8.56
N PRO A 336 -8.19 3.78 -9.74
CA PRO A 336 -7.63 2.55 -10.35
C PRO A 336 -6.11 2.54 -10.60
N GLN A 337 -5.47 3.70 -10.68
CA GLN A 337 -4.02 3.86 -10.87
C GLN A 337 -3.27 4.30 -9.60
N SER A 338 -3.99 4.47 -8.49
CA SER A 338 -3.40 4.85 -7.21
C SER A 338 -2.95 3.62 -6.43
N TYR A 339 -1.88 3.77 -5.66
CA TYR A 339 -1.25 2.73 -4.84
C TYR A 339 -0.52 3.38 -3.66
N LEU A 340 -0.13 2.54 -2.70
CA LEU A 340 0.68 2.90 -1.53
C LEU A 340 2.12 2.45 -1.77
N ASN A 341 3.03 3.38 -2.05
CA ASN A 341 4.46 3.04 -2.16
C ASN A 341 5.07 2.92 -0.77
N VAL A 342 5.40 1.70 -0.35
CA VAL A 342 5.91 1.40 1.00
C VAL A 342 7.39 1.00 1.00
N ALA A 343 8.15 1.39 -0.02
CA ALA A 343 9.57 1.03 -0.10
C ALA A 343 10.35 1.63 1.09
N GLY A 344 11.15 0.82 1.77
CA GLY A 344 11.91 1.22 2.96
C GLY A 344 11.08 1.41 4.24
N LEU A 345 9.80 1.02 4.24
CA LEU A 345 8.94 1.12 5.44
C LEU A 345 9.50 0.27 6.60
N SER A 346 9.83 0.93 7.71
CA SER A 346 10.37 0.30 8.90
C SER A 346 9.31 0.22 10.00
N PHE A 347 8.99 -0.98 10.45
CA PHE A 347 8.04 -1.20 11.55
C PHE A 347 8.25 -2.57 12.19
N GLY A 348 8.06 -2.67 13.51
CA GLY A 348 8.09 -3.94 14.24
C GLY A 348 6.79 -4.69 14.02
N SER A 349 6.82 -5.86 13.38
CA SER A 349 5.62 -6.57 12.94
C SER A 349 4.68 -7.03 14.07
N GLU A 350 5.17 -7.13 15.32
CA GLU A 350 4.38 -7.43 16.53
C GLU A 350 3.81 -6.19 17.22
N GLN A 351 4.46 -5.03 17.05
CA GLN A 351 4.18 -3.80 17.79
C GLN A 351 3.30 -2.87 16.97
N ALA A 352 3.69 -2.68 15.72
CA ALA A 352 3.00 -1.82 14.78
C ALA A 352 1.97 -2.60 13.97
N LYS A 353 0.86 -1.96 13.61
CA LYS A 353 -0.23 -2.59 12.85
C LYS A 353 -0.60 -1.78 11.63
N ILE A 354 -0.66 -2.44 10.49
CA ILE A 354 -1.21 -1.87 9.25
C ILE A 354 -2.59 -2.45 9.08
N VAL A 355 -3.61 -1.61 9.19
CA VAL A 355 -5.03 -1.99 9.14
C VAL A 355 -5.64 -1.48 7.85
N GLY A 356 -6.47 -2.29 7.21
CA GLY A 356 -7.20 -1.93 6.00
C GLY A 356 -8.27 -2.97 5.67
N ASP A 357 -9.02 -2.70 4.61
CA ASP A 357 -10.10 -3.58 4.16
C ASP A 357 -9.52 -4.89 3.60
N THR A 358 -10.04 -6.02 4.10
CA THR A 358 -9.47 -7.35 3.84
C THR A 358 -9.60 -7.74 2.36
N GLY A 359 -8.48 -8.14 1.76
CA GLY A 359 -8.35 -8.48 0.34
C GLY A 359 -8.15 -7.28 -0.59
N GLU A 360 -8.23 -6.06 -0.06
CA GLU A 360 -8.01 -4.82 -0.83
C GLU A 360 -6.66 -4.19 -0.50
N ILE A 361 -6.32 -4.04 0.79
CA ILE A 361 -5.11 -3.33 1.22
C ILE A 361 -3.82 -3.97 0.66
N GLY A 362 -3.73 -5.30 0.63
CA GLY A 362 -2.56 -6.00 0.09
C GLY A 362 -2.35 -5.80 -1.41
N ARG A 363 -3.40 -5.42 -2.17
CA ARG A 363 -3.31 -5.11 -3.61
C ARG A 363 -2.86 -3.67 -3.87
N LEU A 364 -3.06 -2.79 -2.90
CA LEU A 364 -2.70 -1.38 -2.98
C LEU A 364 -1.23 -1.14 -2.62
N LEU A 365 -0.64 -2.02 -1.80
CA LEU A 365 0.78 -1.94 -1.43
C LEU A 365 1.68 -2.20 -2.64
N TYR A 366 2.58 -1.27 -2.90
CA TYR A 366 3.56 -1.31 -3.96
C TYR A 366 4.98 -1.26 -3.39
N VAL A 367 5.79 -2.24 -3.79
CA VAL A 367 7.22 -2.32 -3.50
C VAL A 367 7.95 -2.43 -4.85
N PRO A 368 8.84 -1.49 -5.19
CA PRO A 368 9.41 -1.41 -6.54
C PRO A 368 10.48 -2.47 -6.83
N THR A 369 11.23 -2.89 -5.81
CA THR A 369 12.40 -3.77 -5.96
C THR A 369 12.55 -4.65 -4.72
N LEU A 370 13.05 -5.88 -4.89
CA LEU A 370 13.32 -6.76 -3.75
C LEU A 370 14.50 -6.27 -2.90
N THR A 371 15.59 -5.86 -3.55
CA THR A 371 16.82 -5.38 -2.87
C THR A 371 16.51 -4.19 -1.97
N GLY A 372 16.82 -4.33 -0.67
CA GLY A 372 16.59 -3.31 0.34
C GLY A 372 15.14 -3.25 0.86
N ASN A 373 14.26 -4.16 0.42
CA ASN A 373 12.87 -4.26 0.85
C ASN A 373 12.49 -5.68 1.31
N GLU A 374 13.46 -6.58 1.47
CA GLU A 374 13.21 -7.95 1.93
C GLU A 374 12.53 -7.97 3.30
N ASP A 375 13.06 -7.17 4.24
CA ASP A 375 12.50 -7.05 5.58
C ASP A 375 11.13 -6.38 5.58
N VAL A 376 10.91 -5.41 4.68
CA VAL A 376 9.60 -4.74 4.51
C VAL A 376 8.54 -5.76 4.12
N LEU A 377 8.79 -6.52 3.05
CA LEU A 377 7.86 -7.55 2.56
C LEU A 377 7.62 -8.63 3.62
N HIS A 378 8.68 -9.10 4.28
CA HIS A 378 8.59 -10.09 5.35
C HIS A 378 7.72 -9.59 6.52
N ASN A 379 7.97 -8.37 7.00
CA ASN A 379 7.22 -7.79 8.11
C ASN A 379 5.77 -7.54 7.75
N LEU A 380 5.47 -7.11 6.52
CA LEU A 380 4.10 -6.94 6.03
C LEU A 380 3.35 -8.27 6.03
N VAL A 381 3.95 -9.33 5.49
CA VAL A 381 3.36 -10.67 5.48
C VAL A 381 3.05 -11.14 6.91
N PHE A 382 4.01 -11.01 7.84
CA PHE A 382 3.78 -11.39 9.23
C PHE A 382 2.67 -10.56 9.88
N ASN A 383 2.63 -9.26 9.62
CA ASN A 383 1.62 -8.36 10.16
C ASN A 383 0.21 -8.74 9.71
N PHE A 384 0.01 -8.99 8.41
CA PHE A 384 -1.30 -9.40 7.88
C PHE A 384 -1.70 -10.82 8.32
N ARG A 385 -0.73 -11.75 8.42
CA ARG A 385 -0.98 -13.09 8.97
C ARG A 385 -1.43 -13.03 10.43
N GLY A 386 -0.76 -12.22 11.26
CA GLY A 386 -1.13 -12.01 12.66
C GLY A 386 -2.53 -11.39 12.82
N GLN A 387 -2.96 -10.60 11.86
CA GLN A 387 -4.29 -10.00 11.80
C GLN A 387 -5.36 -10.89 11.12
N GLN A 388 -5.03 -12.13 10.77
CA GLN A 388 -5.91 -13.07 10.05
C GLN A 388 -6.33 -12.59 8.64
N GLN A 389 -5.62 -11.61 8.06
CA GLN A 389 -5.81 -11.14 6.68
C GLN A 389 -4.99 -12.00 5.70
N ILE A 390 -5.38 -13.27 5.59
CA ILE A 390 -4.62 -14.28 4.83
C ILE A 390 -4.51 -13.94 3.34
N ILE A 391 -5.56 -13.34 2.77
CA ILE A 391 -5.60 -12.98 1.34
C ILE A 391 -4.53 -11.92 1.02
N ASP A 392 -4.42 -10.88 1.86
CA ASP A 392 -3.44 -9.80 1.69
C ASP A 392 -2.01 -10.29 1.90
N ALA A 393 -1.78 -11.12 2.93
CA ALA A 393 -0.49 -11.75 3.17
C ALA A 393 -0.03 -12.61 1.98
N ASN A 394 -0.92 -13.44 1.44
CA ASN A 394 -0.62 -14.28 0.28
C ASN A 394 -0.29 -13.45 -0.97
N ARG A 395 -0.95 -12.30 -1.15
CA ARG A 395 -0.64 -11.38 -2.26
C ARG A 395 0.76 -10.80 -2.12
N LEU A 396 1.20 -10.44 -0.92
CA LEU A 396 2.54 -9.90 -0.67
C LEU A 396 3.64 -10.97 -0.83
N GLU A 397 3.37 -12.22 -0.45
CA GLU A 397 4.26 -13.34 -0.77
C GLU A 397 4.43 -13.52 -2.27
N TYR A 398 3.32 -13.49 -3.04
CA TYR A 398 3.38 -13.52 -4.49
C TYR A 398 4.23 -12.37 -5.06
N VAL A 399 4.04 -11.14 -4.55
CA VAL A 399 4.86 -9.98 -4.96
C VAL A 399 6.35 -10.21 -4.65
N THR A 400 6.67 -10.80 -3.50
CA THR A 400 8.05 -11.10 -3.11
C THR A 400 8.72 -12.05 -4.11
N GLU A 401 8.06 -13.15 -4.44
CA GLU A 401 8.60 -14.12 -5.40
C GLU A 401 8.59 -13.59 -6.84
N TYR A 402 7.61 -12.77 -7.21
CA TYR A 402 7.61 -12.08 -8.50
C TYR A 402 8.80 -11.14 -8.66
N LEU A 403 9.10 -10.32 -7.64
CA LEU A 403 10.28 -9.45 -7.64
C LEU A 403 11.59 -10.25 -7.67
N ARG A 404 11.65 -11.38 -6.95
CA ARG A 404 12.79 -12.31 -7.02
C ARG A 404 12.97 -12.88 -8.42
N LEU A 405 11.88 -13.24 -9.10
CA LEU A 405 11.92 -13.72 -10.48
C LEU A 405 12.47 -12.64 -11.42
N GLN A 406 12.00 -11.40 -11.27
CA GLN A 406 12.52 -10.26 -12.04
C GLN A 406 14.00 -10.05 -11.79
N GLN A 407 14.47 -10.11 -10.53
CA GLN A 407 15.88 -9.97 -10.21
C GLN A 407 16.74 -11.08 -10.85
N LEU A 408 16.29 -12.33 -10.76
CA LEU A 408 16.96 -13.46 -11.43
C LEU A 408 17.01 -13.28 -12.95
N HIS A 409 15.93 -12.81 -13.55
CA HIS A 409 15.86 -12.52 -14.98
C HIS A 409 16.88 -11.43 -15.40
N HIS A 410 16.95 -10.32 -14.65
CA HIS A 410 17.94 -9.26 -14.90
C HIS A 410 19.39 -9.74 -14.72
N CYS A 411 19.63 -10.57 -13.71
CA CYS A 411 20.92 -11.24 -13.47
C CYS A 411 21.32 -12.17 -14.63
N LEU A 412 20.38 -12.96 -15.18
CA LEU A 412 20.65 -13.86 -16.32
C LEU A 412 20.93 -13.10 -17.63
N LEU A 413 20.30 -11.94 -17.82
CA LEU A 413 20.53 -11.07 -18.97
C LEU A 413 21.83 -10.25 -18.88
N GLY A 414 22.58 -10.35 -17.78
CA GLY A 414 23.84 -9.62 -17.58
C GLY A 414 23.67 -8.10 -17.46
N LYS A 415 22.47 -7.62 -17.13
CA LYS A 415 22.19 -6.18 -16.97
C LYS A 415 22.61 -5.63 -15.60
N GLU A 416 22.80 -6.51 -14.61
CA GLU A 416 23.39 -6.19 -13.32
C GLU A 416 24.75 -6.86 -13.17
N SER A 417 25.67 -6.15 -12.49
CA SER A 417 27.06 -6.45 -12.14
C SER A 417 27.60 -7.87 -12.44
N ASN A 418 28.84 -7.92 -12.95
CA ASN A 418 29.61 -9.09 -13.40
C ASN A 418 29.72 -10.29 -12.42
N SER A 419 29.16 -10.24 -11.22
CA SER A 419 29.13 -11.33 -10.23
C SER A 419 28.15 -12.47 -10.58
N CYS A 420 27.11 -12.21 -11.38
CA CYS A 420 26.10 -13.21 -11.75
C CYS A 420 26.53 -14.20 -12.85
N LEU A 421 27.54 -13.84 -13.65
CA LEU A 421 28.11 -14.65 -14.74
C LEU A 421 29.11 -15.72 -14.25
N SER A 422 29.30 -15.85 -12.94
CA SER A 422 30.18 -16.87 -12.37
C SER A 422 29.54 -18.26 -12.33
N ARG A 423 30.27 -19.25 -11.82
CA ARG A 423 30.00 -20.71 -11.69
C ARG A 423 28.57 -21.11 -11.21
N ARG A 424 27.74 -20.15 -10.80
CA ARG A 424 26.33 -20.27 -10.36
C ARG A 424 25.29 -19.88 -11.42
N TRP A 425 25.67 -19.54 -12.66
CA TRP A 425 24.71 -19.19 -13.71
C TRP A 425 23.71 -20.32 -14.00
N VAL A 426 24.19 -21.56 -14.14
CA VAL A 426 23.34 -22.74 -14.39
C VAL A 426 22.36 -22.95 -13.23
N THR A 427 22.81 -22.79 -11.99
CA THR A 427 21.92 -22.90 -10.84
C THR A 427 20.89 -21.79 -10.85
N ASN A 428 21.26 -20.53 -11.13
CA ASN A 428 20.31 -19.41 -11.18
C ASN A 428 19.30 -19.58 -12.32
N ALA A 429 19.72 -20.11 -13.47
CA ALA A 429 18.84 -20.43 -14.60
C ALA A 429 17.81 -21.51 -14.24
N LEU A 430 18.24 -22.57 -13.53
CA LEU A 430 17.33 -23.59 -13.02
C LEU A 430 16.35 -23.05 -11.97
N HIS A 431 16.81 -22.18 -11.06
CA HIS A 431 15.93 -21.52 -10.09
C HIS A 431 14.92 -20.59 -10.76
N TRP A 432 15.35 -19.79 -11.74
CA TRP A 432 14.48 -18.93 -12.52
C TRP A 432 13.41 -19.74 -13.26
N LEU A 433 13.80 -20.85 -13.89
CA LEU A 433 12.87 -21.75 -14.59
C LEU A 433 11.88 -22.39 -13.61
N GLY A 434 12.36 -22.91 -12.48
CA GLY A 434 11.51 -23.51 -11.45
C GLY A 434 10.51 -22.51 -10.88
N LEU A 435 10.98 -21.32 -10.51
CA LEU A 435 10.13 -20.24 -9.98
C LEU A 435 9.11 -19.76 -11.02
N SER A 436 9.52 -19.61 -12.28
CA SER A 436 8.61 -19.27 -13.39
C SER A 436 7.48 -20.29 -13.54
N LEU A 437 7.80 -21.59 -13.47
CA LEU A 437 6.80 -22.65 -13.56
C LEU A 437 5.84 -22.64 -12.37
N ILE A 438 6.36 -22.44 -11.16
CA ILE A 438 5.53 -22.35 -9.94
C ILE A 438 4.57 -21.16 -10.04
N LEU A 439 5.08 -19.97 -10.37
CA LEU A 439 4.25 -18.77 -10.50
C LEU A 439 3.19 -18.94 -11.61
N LEU A 440 3.56 -19.50 -12.76
CA LEU A 440 2.65 -19.65 -13.90
C LEU A 440 1.56 -20.72 -13.69
N LEU A 441 1.87 -21.81 -12.99
CA LEU A 441 0.95 -22.95 -12.79
C LEU A 441 0.14 -22.87 -11.49
N SER A 442 0.56 -22.04 -10.52
CA SER A 442 -0.09 -21.97 -9.19
C SER A 442 -0.36 -20.55 -8.67
N ALA A 443 0.10 -19.51 -9.36
CA ALA A 443 0.11 -18.14 -8.84
C ALA A 443 0.77 -18.06 -7.45
N ASP A 444 1.95 -18.68 -7.30
CA ASP A 444 2.68 -18.88 -6.04
C ASP A 444 1.90 -19.65 -4.94
N GLY A 445 0.97 -20.50 -5.36
CA GLY A 445 0.06 -21.20 -4.46
C GLY A 445 -1.01 -20.32 -3.83
N THR A 446 -1.37 -19.21 -4.48
CA THR A 446 -2.46 -18.34 -4.04
C THR A 446 -3.81 -18.70 -4.69
N SER A 447 -3.81 -19.44 -5.81
CA SER A 447 -5.02 -19.76 -6.58
C SER A 447 -5.30 -21.26 -6.65
N PHE A 448 -6.29 -21.71 -5.87
CA PHE A 448 -6.78 -23.10 -5.95
C PHE A 448 -7.44 -23.41 -7.31
N GLY A 449 -8.17 -22.44 -7.86
CA GLY A 449 -8.86 -22.60 -9.15
C GLY A 449 -7.89 -22.86 -10.30
N LEU A 450 -6.76 -22.15 -10.33
CA LEU A 450 -5.75 -22.32 -11.37
C LEU A 450 -5.19 -23.75 -11.40
N ILE A 451 -4.85 -24.27 -10.22
CA ILE A 451 -4.34 -25.63 -10.04
C ILE A 451 -5.38 -26.67 -10.44
N PHE A 452 -6.63 -26.49 -10.01
CA PHE A 452 -7.71 -27.38 -10.44
C PHE A 452 -7.90 -27.36 -11.96
N GLY A 453 -7.83 -26.19 -12.60
CA GLY A 453 -7.89 -26.05 -14.05
C GLY A 453 -6.76 -26.79 -14.76
N VAL A 454 -5.51 -26.59 -14.31
CA VAL A 454 -4.32 -27.32 -14.79
C VAL A 454 -4.50 -28.84 -14.66
N GLY A 455 -4.95 -29.30 -13.49
CA GLY A 455 -5.19 -30.71 -13.21
C GLY A 455 -6.28 -31.32 -14.11
N MET A 456 -7.39 -30.61 -14.31
CA MET A 456 -8.51 -31.06 -15.16
C MET A 456 -8.09 -31.26 -16.62
N VAL A 457 -7.30 -30.33 -17.17
CA VAL A 457 -6.78 -30.46 -18.54
C VAL A 457 -5.83 -31.65 -18.66
N ALA A 458 -4.93 -31.84 -17.68
CA ALA A 458 -4.02 -32.98 -17.66
C ALA A 458 -4.78 -34.32 -17.54
N ILE A 459 -5.77 -34.40 -16.65
CA ILE A 459 -6.60 -35.59 -16.44
C ILE A 459 -7.39 -35.92 -17.72
N ALA A 460 -7.98 -34.92 -18.36
CA ALA A 460 -8.72 -35.08 -19.61
C ALA A 460 -7.82 -35.67 -20.71
N TYR A 461 -6.64 -35.07 -20.90
CA TYR A 461 -5.66 -35.49 -21.89
C TYR A 461 -5.23 -36.94 -21.71
N PHE A 462 -4.76 -37.30 -20.51
CA PHE A 462 -4.29 -38.66 -20.26
C PHE A 462 -5.43 -39.69 -20.29
N GLY A 463 -6.64 -39.32 -19.84
CA GLY A 463 -7.82 -40.19 -19.96
C GLY A 463 -8.10 -40.57 -21.42
N LEU A 464 -8.12 -39.59 -22.32
CA LEU A 464 -8.29 -39.82 -23.76
C LEU A 464 -7.13 -40.63 -24.35
N LEU A 465 -5.90 -40.31 -23.95
CA LEU A 465 -4.70 -40.96 -24.44
C LEU A 465 -4.65 -42.45 -24.10
N PHE A 466 -4.96 -42.82 -22.85
CA PHE A 466 -5.00 -44.23 -22.44
C PHE A 466 -6.18 -44.99 -23.02
N TRP A 467 -7.34 -44.32 -23.16
CA TRP A 467 -8.46 -44.90 -23.90
C TRP A 467 -8.09 -45.21 -25.35
N LEU A 468 -7.42 -44.28 -26.05
CA LEU A 468 -6.98 -44.47 -27.42
C LEU A 468 -5.96 -45.61 -27.53
N LEU A 469 -5.01 -45.69 -26.59
CA LEU A 469 -4.04 -46.77 -26.50
C LEU A 469 -4.67 -48.15 -26.31
N ASP A 470 -5.69 -48.25 -25.46
CA ASP A 470 -6.32 -49.52 -25.14
C ASP A 470 -7.34 -49.96 -26.19
N ARG A 471 -8.09 -49.01 -26.76
CA ARG A 471 -9.19 -49.28 -27.68
C ARG A 471 -8.78 -49.29 -29.14
N TRP A 472 -7.64 -48.73 -29.52
CA TRP A 472 -7.21 -48.67 -30.92
C TRP A 472 -5.96 -49.53 -31.21
N ARG A 473 -6.07 -50.85 -30.97
CA ARG A 473 -4.93 -51.78 -31.02
C ARG A 473 -4.85 -52.64 -32.28
N ARG A 474 -5.97 -53.22 -32.72
CA ARG A 474 -5.99 -54.26 -33.77
C ARG A 474 -7.07 -53.98 -34.81
N ARG A 475 -6.74 -54.04 -36.10
CA ARG A 475 -7.72 -53.94 -37.22
C ARG A 475 -8.10 -55.30 -37.82
N TYR A 476 -7.21 -56.30 -37.77
CA TYR A 476 -7.45 -57.65 -38.30
C TYR A 476 -6.73 -58.73 -37.46
N PRO A 477 -7.23 -59.97 -37.40
CA PRO A 477 -8.52 -60.45 -37.92
C PRO A 477 -9.71 -60.13 -36.99
N GLN A 478 -9.50 -59.95 -35.68
CA GLN A 478 -10.52 -59.44 -34.76
C GLN A 478 -10.22 -57.96 -34.42
N PRO A 479 -11.07 -57.01 -34.85
CA PRO A 479 -10.86 -55.60 -34.56
C PRO A 479 -11.16 -55.32 -33.08
N ILE A 480 -10.17 -54.79 -32.38
CA ILE A 480 -10.35 -54.17 -31.05
C ILE A 480 -10.47 -52.68 -31.35
N MET A 481 -11.70 -52.20 -31.46
CA MET A 481 -12.07 -50.81 -31.76
C MET A 481 -13.21 -50.37 -30.82
N PRO A 482 -13.26 -49.09 -30.43
CA PRO A 482 -14.32 -48.60 -29.56
C PRO A 482 -15.68 -48.62 -30.27
N THR A 483 -16.75 -48.82 -29.51
CA THR A 483 -18.11 -48.70 -30.04
C THR A 483 -18.44 -47.23 -30.34
N TYR A 484 -19.44 -46.98 -31.20
CA TYR A 484 -19.88 -45.61 -31.51
C TYR A 484 -20.32 -44.85 -30.24
N LEU A 485 -21.14 -45.48 -29.41
CA LEU A 485 -21.61 -44.89 -28.15
C LEU A 485 -20.45 -44.57 -27.20
N GLU A 486 -19.51 -45.50 -27.02
CA GLU A 486 -18.33 -45.28 -26.18
C GLU A 486 -17.46 -44.14 -26.72
N THR A 487 -17.30 -44.04 -28.04
CA THR A 487 -16.55 -42.94 -28.68
C THR A 487 -17.23 -41.59 -28.44
N VAL A 488 -18.56 -41.51 -28.58
CA VAL A 488 -19.33 -40.28 -28.31
C VAL A 488 -19.21 -39.89 -26.84
N TYR A 489 -19.36 -40.84 -25.90
CA TYR A 489 -19.22 -40.54 -24.47
C TYR A 489 -17.79 -40.15 -24.08
N MET A 490 -16.78 -40.80 -24.65
CA MET A 490 -15.39 -40.50 -24.33
C MET A 490 -14.96 -39.14 -24.90
N LEU A 491 -15.25 -38.86 -26.18
CA LEU A 491 -14.93 -37.57 -26.78
C LEU A 491 -15.77 -36.43 -26.19
N GLY A 492 -17.05 -36.68 -25.90
CA GLY A 492 -17.94 -35.72 -25.24
C GLY A 492 -17.49 -35.36 -23.83
N SER A 493 -17.14 -36.36 -23.01
CA SER A 493 -16.60 -36.12 -21.66
C SER A 493 -15.23 -35.45 -21.69
N PHE A 494 -14.35 -35.84 -22.62
CA PHE A 494 -13.05 -35.20 -22.82
C PHE A 494 -13.20 -33.71 -23.14
N ALA A 495 -14.07 -33.39 -24.10
CA ALA A 495 -14.35 -32.01 -24.48
C ALA A 495 -14.93 -31.22 -23.30
N PHE A 496 -15.89 -31.80 -22.57
CA PHE A 496 -16.52 -31.17 -21.41
C PHE A 496 -15.52 -30.85 -20.28
N ILE A 497 -14.73 -31.84 -19.85
CA ILE A 497 -13.72 -31.70 -18.78
C ILE A 497 -12.63 -30.70 -19.20
N SER A 498 -12.15 -30.79 -20.45
CA SER A 498 -11.16 -29.86 -20.98
C SER A 498 -11.70 -28.43 -21.06
N CYS A 499 -12.95 -28.24 -21.50
CA CYS A 499 -13.60 -26.93 -21.52
C CYS A 499 -13.68 -26.32 -20.12
N ILE A 500 -14.12 -27.09 -19.11
CA ILE A 500 -14.15 -26.62 -17.71
C ILE A 500 -12.74 -26.23 -17.24
N GLY A 501 -11.74 -27.08 -17.50
CA GLY A 501 -10.36 -26.80 -17.13
C GLY A 501 -9.82 -25.53 -17.77
N ILE A 502 -10.02 -25.37 -19.08
CA ILE A 502 -9.60 -24.18 -19.84
C ILE A 502 -10.33 -22.93 -19.35
N ILE A 503 -11.65 -22.97 -19.18
CA ILE A 503 -12.44 -21.84 -18.65
C ILE A 503 -11.91 -21.41 -17.29
N THR A 504 -11.57 -22.37 -16.43
CA THR A 504 -11.02 -22.09 -15.09
C THR A 504 -9.62 -21.44 -15.17
N ILE A 505 -8.76 -21.88 -16.10
CA ILE A 505 -7.45 -21.25 -16.32
C ILE A 505 -7.63 -19.80 -16.82
N PHE A 506 -8.55 -19.56 -17.75
CA PHE A 506 -8.83 -18.22 -18.27
C PHE A 506 -9.43 -17.28 -17.22
N SER A 507 -10.19 -17.80 -16.25
CA SER A 507 -10.78 -16.98 -15.20
C SER A 507 -9.83 -16.66 -14.04
N THR A 508 -8.76 -17.45 -13.85
CA THR A 508 -7.90 -17.36 -12.66
C THR A 508 -6.43 -17.05 -12.93
N SER A 509 -5.90 -17.32 -14.12
CA SER A 509 -4.50 -17.03 -14.48
C SER A 509 -4.32 -15.57 -14.90
N GLU A 510 -3.21 -14.94 -14.49
CA GLU A 510 -2.78 -13.65 -15.05
C GLU A 510 -2.34 -13.80 -16.52
N GLN A 511 -1.85 -14.98 -16.94
CA GLN A 511 -1.32 -15.24 -18.28
C GLN A 511 -1.82 -16.58 -18.86
N PRO A 512 -3.12 -16.72 -19.17
CA PRO A 512 -3.73 -18.00 -19.53
C PRO A 512 -3.11 -18.65 -20.78
N GLY A 513 -2.74 -17.85 -21.78
CA GLY A 513 -2.09 -18.35 -23.00
C GLY A 513 -0.74 -19.00 -22.73
N LEU A 514 0.07 -18.41 -21.85
CA LEU A 514 1.37 -18.96 -21.47
C LEU A 514 1.20 -20.19 -20.59
N THR A 515 0.23 -20.20 -19.68
CA THR A 515 -0.12 -21.39 -18.89
C THR A 515 -0.48 -22.55 -19.80
N LEU A 516 -1.36 -22.35 -20.79
CA LEU A 516 -1.75 -23.39 -21.75
C LEU A 516 -0.60 -23.86 -22.65
N LEU A 517 0.25 -22.93 -23.09
CA LEU A 517 1.46 -23.28 -23.86
C LEU A 517 2.42 -24.13 -23.03
N CYS A 518 2.64 -23.76 -21.76
CA CYS A 518 3.44 -24.52 -20.82
C CYS A 518 2.85 -25.93 -20.61
N LEU A 519 1.53 -26.03 -20.40
CA LEU A 519 0.85 -27.33 -20.32
C LEU A 519 1.01 -28.13 -21.62
N GLY A 520 0.92 -27.50 -22.79
CA GLY A 520 1.14 -28.17 -24.08
C GLY A 520 2.56 -28.74 -24.20
N ILE A 521 3.57 -27.97 -23.81
CA ILE A 521 4.99 -28.41 -23.80
C ILE A 521 5.21 -29.57 -22.83
N ILE A 522 4.52 -29.57 -21.69
CA ILE A 522 4.64 -30.65 -20.70
C ILE A 522 3.83 -31.89 -21.12
N LEU A 523 2.63 -31.72 -21.67
CA LEU A 523 1.70 -32.83 -21.88
C LEU A 523 1.86 -33.50 -23.26
N LEU A 524 2.26 -32.78 -24.31
CA LEU A 524 2.18 -33.30 -25.68
C LEU A 524 3.44 -34.02 -26.20
N PRO A 525 4.66 -33.47 -26.14
CA PRO A 525 5.77 -33.95 -26.96
C PRO A 525 6.23 -35.36 -26.59
N MET A 526 6.42 -35.64 -25.30
CA MET A 526 6.87 -36.96 -24.84
C MET A 526 5.79 -38.04 -25.05
N PRO A 527 4.54 -37.87 -24.62
CA PRO A 527 3.49 -38.85 -24.88
C PRO A 527 3.23 -39.10 -26.37
N LEU A 528 3.20 -38.06 -27.21
CA LEU A 528 3.01 -38.22 -28.66
C LEU A 528 4.19 -38.93 -29.33
N LEU A 529 5.43 -38.67 -28.91
CA LEU A 529 6.62 -39.36 -29.41
C LEU A 529 6.59 -40.85 -29.03
N LEU A 530 6.25 -41.16 -27.78
CA LEU A 530 6.10 -42.55 -27.31
C LEU A 530 4.97 -43.27 -28.06
N LEU A 531 3.84 -42.59 -28.27
CA LEU A 531 2.74 -43.12 -29.09
C LEU A 531 3.19 -43.39 -30.52
N TRP A 532 3.85 -42.43 -31.17
CA TRP A 532 4.33 -42.60 -32.53
C TRP A 532 5.28 -43.80 -32.65
N GLN A 533 6.24 -43.94 -31.72
CA GLN A 533 7.14 -45.10 -31.66
C GLN A 533 6.38 -46.41 -31.46
N LEU A 534 5.40 -46.44 -30.55
CA LEU A 534 4.56 -47.63 -30.30
C LEU A 534 3.80 -48.06 -31.57
N TYR A 535 3.26 -47.09 -32.32
CA TYR A 535 2.52 -47.37 -33.55
C TYR A 535 3.43 -47.83 -34.69
N GLN A 536 4.70 -47.40 -34.71
CA GLN A 536 5.70 -47.88 -35.67
C GLN A 536 6.20 -49.29 -35.37
N GLN A 537 6.45 -49.63 -34.11
CA GLN A 537 7.04 -50.92 -33.70
C GLN A 537 6.08 -52.11 -33.81
N GLY A 538 4.80 -51.87 -34.07
CA GLY A 538 3.78 -52.92 -34.15
C GLY A 538 3.07 -53.13 -32.82
N ARG A 539 1.74 -53.05 -32.87
CA ARG A 539 0.82 -52.88 -31.72
C ARG A 539 0.61 -54.13 -30.85
N TYR A 540 1.39 -55.20 -31.02
CA TYR A 540 0.89 -56.53 -30.64
C TYR A 540 1.91 -57.48 -30.03
N HIS A 541 1.42 -58.17 -29.01
CA HIS A 541 1.83 -59.53 -28.70
C HIS A 541 0.60 -60.42 -28.93
N ASN A 542 0.75 -61.57 -29.60
CA ASN A 542 -0.36 -62.47 -29.97
C ASN A 542 -1.11 -63.07 -28.76
N LEU A 543 -0.64 -62.83 -27.53
CA LEU A 543 -1.20 -63.36 -26.28
C LEU A 543 -2.07 -62.34 -25.52
N ILE A 544 -2.38 -61.18 -26.12
CA ILE A 544 -3.20 -60.14 -25.47
C ILE A 544 -4.47 -59.87 -26.28
N ASP A 545 -5.56 -60.54 -25.90
CA ASP A 545 -6.92 -60.25 -26.40
C ASP A 545 -7.74 -59.37 -25.42
N VAL A 546 -7.18 -59.05 -24.24
CA VAL A 546 -7.80 -58.22 -23.20
C VAL A 546 -7.08 -56.88 -23.03
N THR A 547 -7.67 -55.95 -22.29
CA THR A 547 -7.13 -54.60 -22.02
C THR A 547 -5.71 -54.62 -21.46
N TYR A 548 -4.95 -53.54 -21.72
CA TYR A 548 -3.66 -53.29 -21.08
C TYR A 548 -3.77 -52.93 -19.60
N PHE A 549 -4.98 -52.56 -19.15
CA PHE A 549 -5.21 -52.05 -17.83
C PHE A 549 -6.02 -53.03 -16.98
N VAL A 550 -5.88 -52.94 -15.66
CA VAL A 550 -6.63 -53.76 -14.70
C VAL A 550 -7.34 -52.88 -13.68
N GLU A 551 -8.49 -53.33 -13.18
CA GLU A 551 -9.24 -52.74 -12.07
C GLU A 551 -9.16 -53.64 -10.83
N ASP A 552 -9.17 -53.05 -9.64
CA ASP A 552 -9.29 -53.82 -8.39
C ASP A 552 -10.71 -54.39 -8.29
N GLY A 553 -10.84 -55.72 -8.23
CA GLY A 553 -12.10 -56.45 -8.08
C GLY A 553 -12.72 -56.37 -6.67
N GLY A 554 -12.12 -55.63 -5.74
CA GLY A 554 -12.74 -55.24 -4.47
C GLY A 554 -13.95 -54.33 -4.64
N VAL A 555 -14.80 -54.25 -3.61
CA VAL A 555 -15.96 -53.33 -3.59
C VAL A 555 -15.47 -51.89 -3.82
N ARG A 556 -16.13 -51.13 -4.71
CA ARG A 556 -15.92 -49.67 -4.88
C ARG A 556 -16.24 -48.96 -3.56
N GLN A 557 -15.28 -48.88 -2.66
CA GLN A 557 -15.31 -48.04 -1.49
C GLN A 557 -14.61 -46.73 -1.83
N LEU A 558 -15.29 -45.60 -1.63
CA LEU A 558 -14.69 -44.29 -1.77
C LEU A 558 -13.72 -44.08 -0.59
N GLN A 559 -12.45 -44.44 -0.79
CA GLN A 559 -11.39 -44.27 0.21
C GLN A 559 -10.45 -43.15 -0.24
N LEU A 560 -10.40 -42.05 0.50
CA LEU A 560 -9.33 -41.05 0.43
C LEU A 560 -8.08 -41.63 1.10
N LEU A 561 -7.36 -42.48 0.37
CA LEU A 561 -6.15 -43.14 0.84
C LEU A 561 -4.95 -42.21 0.62
N ILE A 562 -4.51 -41.51 1.68
CA ILE A 562 -3.41 -40.53 1.60
C ILE A 562 -2.03 -41.21 1.43
N ALA A 563 -1.85 -42.44 1.93
CA ALA A 563 -0.67 -43.26 1.65
C ALA A 563 -0.90 -44.75 1.97
N ARG A 564 -0.25 -45.65 1.23
CA ARG A 564 -0.03 -47.06 1.59
C ARG A 564 1.44 -47.40 1.41
N LEU A 565 2.03 -48.17 2.33
CA LEU A 565 3.39 -48.68 2.17
C LEU A 565 3.43 -49.77 1.08
N PRO A 566 4.50 -49.85 0.28
CA PRO A 566 4.63 -50.86 -0.76
C PRO A 566 4.74 -52.25 -0.15
N ILE A 567 3.81 -53.14 -0.49
CA ILE A 567 3.87 -54.56 -0.17
C ILE A 567 3.81 -55.28 -1.51
N ILE A 568 4.90 -55.92 -1.95
CA ILE A 568 4.84 -56.79 -3.12
C ILE A 568 4.39 -58.16 -2.61
N PRO A 569 3.15 -58.62 -2.90
CA PRO A 569 2.77 -59.97 -2.54
C PRO A 569 3.65 -60.94 -3.33
N ARG A 570 4.44 -61.71 -2.58
CA ARG A 570 5.32 -62.77 -3.12
C ARG A 570 4.51 -63.90 -3.77
N PHE A 571 3.25 -64.05 -3.41
CA PHE A 571 2.38 -65.14 -3.87
C PHE A 571 1.39 -64.67 -4.96
N PRO A 572 1.26 -65.39 -6.08
CA PRO A 572 0.34 -65.07 -7.18
C PRO A 572 -1.12 -64.88 -6.77
N PHE A 573 -1.60 -65.61 -5.77
CA PHE A 573 -2.98 -65.57 -5.28
C PHE A 573 -3.47 -64.17 -4.84
N PHE A 574 -2.57 -63.31 -4.33
CA PHE A 574 -2.94 -61.92 -3.98
C PHE A 574 -2.94 -60.97 -5.17
N ARG A 575 -2.46 -61.41 -6.35
CA ARG A 575 -2.52 -60.67 -7.62
C ARG A 575 -3.85 -60.90 -8.35
N ASP A 576 -4.55 -62.01 -8.06
CA ASP A 576 -5.88 -62.35 -8.60
C ASP A 576 -7.01 -61.38 -8.18
N ARG A 577 -6.71 -60.38 -7.34
CA ARG A 577 -7.64 -59.29 -7.01
C ARG A 577 -7.86 -58.33 -8.19
N TYR A 578 -6.93 -58.26 -9.15
CA TYR A 578 -7.03 -57.33 -10.27
C TYR A 578 -7.65 -57.99 -11.50
N LEU A 579 -8.77 -57.46 -11.98
CA LEU A 579 -9.50 -57.93 -13.16
C LEU A 579 -9.23 -57.04 -14.37
N PRO A 580 -9.19 -57.58 -15.60
CA PRO A 580 -9.13 -56.75 -16.79
C PRO A 580 -10.38 -55.87 -16.86
N ILE A 581 -10.19 -54.60 -17.24
CA ILE A 581 -11.28 -53.66 -17.51
C ILE A 581 -12.29 -54.29 -18.48
N LEU A 582 -13.53 -54.48 -18.01
CA LEU A 582 -14.60 -55.10 -18.78
C LEU A 582 -15.19 -54.11 -19.78
N TRP A 583 -14.82 -54.30 -21.04
CA TRP A 583 -15.19 -53.44 -22.15
C TRP A 583 -16.68 -53.36 -22.48
N GLU A 584 -17.45 -54.40 -22.13
CA GLU A 584 -18.86 -54.57 -22.50
C GLU A 584 -19.85 -53.94 -21.50
N ARG A 585 -19.36 -53.37 -20.38
CA ARG A 585 -20.21 -52.76 -19.36
C ARG A 585 -20.53 -51.30 -19.69
N HIS A 586 -21.75 -50.89 -19.34
CA HIS A 586 -22.16 -49.48 -19.34
C HIS A 586 -21.21 -48.68 -18.43
N TRP A 587 -20.79 -47.49 -18.87
CA TRP A 587 -19.87 -46.57 -18.17
C TRP A 587 -18.39 -46.97 -18.12
N ASN A 588 -17.95 -47.95 -18.91
CA ASN A 588 -16.54 -48.37 -18.91
C ASN A 588 -15.54 -47.22 -19.21
N TRP A 589 -15.95 -46.23 -20.01
CA TRP A 589 -15.10 -45.08 -20.34
C TRP A 589 -14.64 -44.28 -19.11
N LEU A 590 -15.38 -44.31 -17.98
CA LEU A 590 -14.96 -43.66 -16.73
C LEU A 590 -13.68 -44.26 -16.13
N ASN A 591 -13.42 -45.54 -16.37
CA ASN A 591 -12.27 -46.23 -15.79
C ASN A 591 -10.93 -45.62 -16.22
N TYR A 592 -10.87 -44.98 -17.40
CA TYR A 592 -9.67 -44.29 -17.89
C TYR A 592 -9.43 -42.96 -17.16
N TYR A 593 -10.49 -42.24 -16.75
CA TYR A 593 -10.36 -41.07 -15.88
C TYR A 593 -10.02 -41.47 -14.44
N ASP A 594 -10.63 -42.55 -13.92
CA ASP A 594 -10.29 -43.10 -12.61
C ASP A 594 -8.83 -43.57 -12.54
N PHE A 595 -8.30 -44.13 -13.64
CA PHE A 595 -6.89 -44.47 -13.77
C PHE A 595 -6.01 -43.21 -13.65
N SER A 596 -6.40 -42.15 -14.36
CA SER A 596 -5.70 -40.86 -14.34
C SER A 596 -5.72 -40.17 -12.98
N LEU A 597 -6.85 -40.22 -12.28
CA LEU A 597 -7.07 -39.58 -10.98
C LEU A 597 -6.46 -40.37 -9.82
N ASN A 598 -6.52 -41.71 -9.82
CA ASN A 598 -5.92 -42.52 -8.76
C ASN A 598 -4.38 -42.59 -8.83
N ASN A 599 -3.81 -42.59 -10.05
CA ASN A 599 -2.36 -42.52 -10.22
C ASN A 599 -1.78 -41.21 -9.70
N PHE A 600 -2.61 -40.19 -9.45
CA PHE A 600 -2.21 -38.95 -8.83
C PHE A 600 -1.91 -39.15 -7.33
N LEU A 601 -2.85 -39.71 -6.56
CA LEU A 601 -2.89 -39.64 -5.08
C LEU A 601 -2.20 -40.78 -4.31
N LYS A 602 -1.77 -41.87 -4.95
CA LYS A 602 -1.24 -43.07 -4.26
C LYS A 602 0.24 -43.33 -4.53
N PHE A 603 0.97 -43.64 -3.46
CA PHE A 603 2.40 -43.97 -3.49
C PHE A 603 2.64 -45.50 -3.61
N GLY A 604 3.37 -45.95 -4.63
CA GLY A 604 3.98 -47.29 -4.70
C GLY A 604 3.72 -48.11 -5.98
N PHE A 605 4.65 -49.01 -6.32
CA PHE A 605 4.60 -49.93 -7.47
C PHE A 605 3.44 -50.95 -7.45
N ASN A 606 2.73 -51.09 -6.33
CA ASN A 606 1.67 -52.09 -6.17
C ASN A 606 0.28 -51.58 -6.63
N ASP A 607 0.22 -50.37 -7.21
CA ASP A 607 -0.99 -49.79 -7.80
C ASP A 607 -0.84 -49.64 -9.32
N ILE A 608 -0.11 -50.57 -9.93
CA ILE A 608 -0.02 -50.62 -11.36
C ILE A 608 -1.31 -51.26 -11.84
N ARG A 609 -2.32 -50.42 -12.14
CA ARG A 609 -3.45 -50.77 -13.01
C ARG A 609 -2.98 -51.13 -14.44
N LEU A 610 -1.71 -51.50 -14.63
CA LEU A 610 -1.18 -52.07 -15.86
C LEU A 610 -1.05 -53.57 -15.69
N ARG A 611 -1.30 -54.27 -16.78
CA ARG A 611 -1.12 -55.70 -16.84
C ARG A 611 0.36 -56.07 -16.71
N ASP A 612 0.64 -57.02 -15.83
CA ASP A 612 1.95 -57.56 -15.51
C ASP A 612 2.45 -58.61 -16.54
N GLN A 613 1.65 -58.90 -17.56
CA GLN A 613 1.99 -59.83 -18.65
C GLN A 613 1.96 -59.14 -20.02
N HIS A 614 3.01 -59.36 -20.82
CA HIS A 614 3.11 -59.01 -22.23
C HIS A 614 2.91 -57.51 -22.58
N LEU A 615 3.03 -56.62 -21.59
CA LEU A 615 2.90 -55.17 -21.78
C LEU A 615 4.13 -54.57 -22.48
N PRO A 616 3.96 -53.80 -23.57
CA PRO A 616 5.06 -53.06 -24.17
C PRO A 616 5.71 -52.08 -23.17
N GLY A 617 7.05 -52.06 -23.13
CA GLY A 617 7.81 -51.15 -22.25
C GLY A 617 7.51 -49.67 -22.49
N ILE A 618 7.10 -49.29 -23.70
CA ILE A 618 6.67 -47.93 -24.05
C ILE A 618 5.41 -47.51 -23.27
N ILE A 619 4.43 -48.41 -23.11
CA ILE A 619 3.21 -48.12 -22.35
C ILE A 619 3.55 -47.94 -20.86
N THR A 620 4.45 -48.78 -20.34
CA THR A 620 4.96 -48.64 -18.97
C THR A 620 5.64 -47.27 -18.80
N THR A 621 6.49 -46.88 -19.74
CA THR A 621 7.21 -45.59 -19.73
C THR A 621 6.26 -44.39 -19.72
N LEU A 622 5.20 -44.44 -20.51
CA LEU A 622 4.16 -43.41 -20.58
C LEU A 622 3.40 -43.27 -19.24
N VAL A 623 3.14 -44.38 -18.55
CA VAL A 623 2.46 -44.37 -17.25
C VAL A 623 3.37 -43.80 -16.17
N TRP A 624 4.66 -44.15 -16.19
CA TRP A 624 5.68 -43.51 -15.34
C TRP A 624 5.80 -42.00 -15.59
N TYR A 625 5.67 -41.57 -16.85
CA TYR A 625 5.66 -40.16 -17.21
C TYR A 625 4.47 -39.43 -16.57
N GLN A 626 3.25 -39.97 -16.74
CA GLN A 626 2.05 -39.42 -16.08
C GLN A 626 2.19 -39.38 -14.56
N TRP A 627 2.71 -40.45 -13.95
CA TRP A 627 2.88 -40.54 -12.50
C TRP A 627 3.89 -39.50 -11.96
N SER A 628 4.98 -39.29 -12.69
CA SER A 628 5.98 -38.26 -12.35
C SER A 628 5.38 -36.85 -12.39
N LEU A 629 4.55 -36.56 -13.41
CA LEU A 629 3.78 -35.31 -13.46
C LEU A 629 2.75 -35.22 -12.34
N GLY A 630 2.17 -36.36 -11.93
CA GLY A 630 1.27 -36.43 -10.80
C GLY A 630 1.94 -36.07 -9.48
N ILE A 631 3.17 -36.51 -9.22
CA ILE A 631 3.89 -36.07 -8.01
C ILE A 631 4.09 -34.55 -8.01
N LEU A 632 4.45 -33.96 -9.16
CA LEU A 632 4.63 -32.52 -9.29
C LEU A 632 3.31 -31.76 -9.07
N TYR A 633 2.21 -32.24 -9.64
CA TYR A 633 0.90 -31.62 -9.43
C TYR A 633 0.42 -31.77 -7.97
N ILE A 634 0.74 -32.87 -7.25
CA ILE A 634 0.46 -33.00 -5.80
C ILE A 634 1.27 -32.00 -5.02
N ALA A 635 2.57 -31.87 -5.32
CA ALA A 635 3.43 -30.92 -4.64
C ALA A 635 2.87 -29.49 -4.79
N LEU A 636 2.43 -29.10 -6.00
CA LEU A 636 1.77 -27.82 -6.25
C LEU A 636 0.44 -27.69 -5.48
N LEU A 637 -0.37 -28.74 -5.44
CA LEU A 637 -1.63 -28.75 -4.70
C LEU A 637 -1.41 -28.59 -3.19
N LEU A 638 -0.49 -29.36 -2.60
CA LEU A 638 -0.14 -29.28 -1.18
C LEU A 638 0.49 -27.92 -0.82
N TRP A 639 1.37 -27.42 -1.67
CA TRP A 639 1.93 -26.07 -1.57
C TRP A 639 0.82 -25.03 -1.48
N THR A 640 -0.18 -25.14 -2.34
CA THR A 640 -1.29 -24.18 -2.41
C THR A 640 -2.25 -24.35 -1.25
N LEU A 641 -2.55 -25.58 -0.84
CA LEU A 641 -3.37 -25.86 0.34
C LEU A 641 -2.72 -25.30 1.61
N SER A 642 -1.39 -25.39 1.71
CA SER A 642 -0.64 -24.83 2.85
C SER A 642 -0.79 -23.31 2.97
N ARG A 643 -0.97 -22.60 1.84
CA ARG A 643 -1.08 -21.14 1.78
C ARG A 643 -2.52 -20.63 1.80
N THR A 644 -3.46 -21.40 1.28
CA THR A 644 -4.87 -21.00 1.15
C THR A 644 -5.75 -21.39 2.35
N ILE A 645 -5.40 -22.44 3.10
CA ILE A 645 -6.18 -22.88 4.28
C ILE A 645 -5.60 -22.27 5.55
N PRO A 646 -6.31 -21.35 6.23
CA PRO A 646 -5.78 -20.62 7.40
C PRO A 646 -5.29 -21.55 8.51
N GLY A 647 -6.04 -22.61 8.83
CA GLY A 647 -5.72 -23.56 9.91
C GLY A 647 -4.53 -24.48 9.63
N LEU A 648 -4.27 -24.82 8.36
CA LEU A 648 -3.11 -25.64 7.98
C LEU A 648 -1.82 -24.79 8.01
N ASN A 649 -1.96 -23.51 7.67
CA ASN A 649 -0.88 -22.52 7.65
C ASN A 649 -0.35 -22.22 9.07
N LEU A 650 -1.24 -22.03 10.04
CA LEU A 650 -0.90 -21.84 11.45
C LEU A 650 -0.09 -23.01 12.04
N LEU A 651 -0.38 -24.25 11.66
CA LEU A 651 0.34 -25.45 12.10
C LEU A 651 1.77 -25.55 11.55
N ILE A 652 2.04 -24.96 10.38
CA ILE A 652 3.33 -25.03 9.69
C ILE A 652 4.26 -23.89 10.12
N TYR A 653 3.70 -22.71 10.45
CA TYR A 653 4.46 -21.50 10.76
C TYR A 653 4.54 -21.13 12.24
N LEU A 654 3.86 -21.84 13.15
CA LEU A 654 4.13 -21.75 14.60
C LEU A 654 5.42 -22.54 14.93
N LYS A 655 6.57 -21.93 14.66
CA LYS A 655 7.87 -22.33 15.22
C LYS A 655 8.74 -21.15 15.53
#